data_AF-A0A399YJG8-F1
#
_entry.id   AF-A0A399YJG8-F1
#
_cell.length_a   1.000
_cell.length_b   1.000
_cell.length_c   1.000
_cell.angle_alpha   90.00
_cell.angle_beta   90.00
_cell.angle_gamma   90.00
#
_symmetry.space_group_name_H-M   'P 1'
#
loop_
_entity.id
_entity.type
_entity.pdbx_description
1 polymer ?
#
loop_
_entity_poly.entity_id
_entity_poly.type
_entity_poly.pdbx_seq_one_letter_code
_entity_poly.pdbx_strand_id
1 'polypeptide(L)'
;MLPVEFVDKWSRLQLKETALYASHFDDLCRLAGHPTPTEYGAKYDPTGEVFSYQMGTVKADGRKGFADVYFRDHFIMEYKGPHADLDKAYRQLQLYREALNNPPLLITSDTRDIRIHTNFTNRPVVETVVTFDDIRKGPGVEVLRRVFFDPDSFMPEKTRENITKATADTFLAVAEALRQHQRLTGEAYSPEQRAHFLIRLLFCLFAEDLGLLPDGLFTQLVKSQGRAYSDLRGPLRNLFAAMRDGGHFGMFAIRHFNGTLFDDEFVPALPHDLAQKVLRAAEQDWSAIDPSIFGTLFERIIDEDKRAQLGAHYTSRDDILLIVEPVLMEPLRRKWDEVRRMTNDELRVTSEGGAPDSHLVSRISYLLNEFSSELASVRVLDPACGSGNFLYVALRRLLDLQKEVISYAARQGLPEIPLTVGPQQLYGIEINEYAHELAQVTAWIGYLQWRHENGFGEMDDPVLRPLHNIRRMDAILAHDADGNPVEPEWPAAEVIIGNPPFLGGNKIRQELGDETVDSLFKLYNGRIPAFADLVCYWFEKARAQIERDQTQRAGLLATNSIRGGVNRRVLERIKETGDIFMAWSDNPWILDGAAVRVSIVGFDNGAQQARILDGVPVSTINIDLTSQVDLTRAFRLSENLDICYIGTKKAGDFDIDPSMAKTFLEATNRNGCLNSDVVFPWVNGLAIVQKPSPKYIIYFNELSEEEASGYELPFKYVQENIYHVRQKNNEERARRLWWQHRRPAIEMWKKVSKLTKFIGTPRVSSHRLFVWLPPNTIPDDGTYVFARDDDYFFGVLHSRPHELWALRMGTWLGVGNDPRYTPTTTFETYPFPWPPGQEPGGEMGEGEKGRRGEGDPRVADIARWARALVAWREAWLNPPPPAERTIDAAYNRLIKVRTLTNLYNGLVYFREHKGPAFDRAAFDKETRKSVTPAGIQELDDIHRALDSAVLRAYGWPEELTDEAILERLLALNLERAGQ
;
A
#
# COMPACT_ATOMS: atom_id res chain seq x y z
N MET A 1 14.65 7.78 -54.83
CA MET A 1 16.10 7.88 -55.07
C MET A 1 16.71 6.51 -54.81
N LEU A 2 17.67 6.02 -55.59
CA LEU A 2 18.31 4.72 -55.29
C LEU A 2 19.32 4.87 -54.13
N PRO A 3 19.52 3.85 -53.27
CA PRO A 3 20.41 3.96 -52.12
C PRO A 3 21.88 4.27 -52.49
N VAL A 4 22.37 3.72 -53.61
CA VAL A 4 23.73 4.01 -54.11
C VAL A 4 23.86 5.47 -54.54
N GLU A 5 22.83 6.03 -55.18
CA GLU A 5 22.81 7.45 -55.58
C GLU A 5 22.82 8.38 -54.37
N PHE A 6 22.09 8.02 -53.31
CA PHE A 6 22.05 8.76 -52.05
C PHE A 6 23.44 8.83 -51.42
N VAL A 7 24.08 7.67 -51.22
CA VAL A 7 25.39 7.61 -50.58
C VAL A 7 26.46 8.28 -51.42
N ASP A 8 26.44 8.10 -52.75
CA ASP A 8 27.43 8.73 -53.62
C ASP A 8 27.29 10.26 -53.67
N LYS A 9 26.06 10.79 -53.55
CA LYS A 9 25.79 12.23 -53.43
C LYS A 9 26.36 12.79 -52.12
N TRP A 10 26.00 12.20 -50.99
CA TRP A 10 26.30 12.76 -49.67
C TRP A 10 27.70 12.43 -49.14
N SER A 11 28.34 11.36 -49.62
CA SER A 11 29.75 11.05 -49.31
C SER A 11 30.76 12.02 -49.94
N ARG A 12 30.42 12.68 -51.05
CA ARG A 12 31.31 13.59 -51.79
C ARG A 12 31.19 15.05 -51.36
N LEU A 13 30.17 15.41 -50.58
CA LEU A 13 29.92 16.78 -50.12
C LEU A 13 30.72 17.07 -48.83
N GLN A 14 31.50 18.16 -48.83
CA GLN A 14 32.32 18.63 -47.68
C GLN A 14 31.95 20.07 -47.23
N LEU A 15 30.71 20.52 -47.45
CA LEU A 15 30.30 21.91 -47.21
C LEU A 15 29.74 22.15 -45.79
N LYS A 16 29.79 23.41 -45.32
CA LYS A 16 29.31 23.86 -43.99
C LYS A 16 27.77 23.85 -43.85
N GLU A 17 27.35 23.67 -42.59
CA GLU A 17 26.08 23.17 -42.01
C GLU A 17 24.74 23.83 -42.44
N THR A 18 24.66 25.15 -42.65
CA THR A 18 23.35 25.84 -42.63
C THR A 18 22.54 25.80 -43.94
N ALA A 19 23.04 25.20 -45.02
CA ALA A 19 22.37 25.24 -46.33
C ALA A 19 21.95 23.86 -46.89
N LEU A 20 22.21 22.75 -46.19
CA LEU A 20 22.08 21.41 -46.78
C LEU A 20 21.17 20.42 -46.03
N TYR A 21 20.82 20.65 -44.76
CA TYR A 21 20.00 19.70 -44.00
C TYR A 21 18.61 19.48 -44.64
N ALA A 22 17.97 20.54 -45.14
CA ALA A 22 16.68 20.43 -45.82
C ALA A 22 16.78 19.57 -47.09
N SER A 23 17.84 19.77 -47.90
CA SER A 23 18.08 18.95 -49.09
C SER A 23 18.45 17.50 -48.76
N HIS A 24 19.18 17.28 -47.68
CA HIS A 24 19.52 15.92 -47.21
C HIS A 24 18.28 15.19 -46.74
N PHE A 25 17.45 15.85 -45.93
CA PHE A 25 16.23 15.29 -45.42
C PHE A 25 15.20 15.01 -46.54
N ASP A 26 15.10 15.92 -47.52
CA ASP A 26 14.33 15.71 -48.75
C ASP A 26 14.71 14.39 -49.46
N ASP A 27 16.01 14.12 -49.56
CA ASP A 27 16.51 12.90 -50.16
C ASP A 27 16.27 11.67 -49.28
N LEU A 28 16.28 11.82 -47.94
CA LEU A 28 15.85 10.76 -47.01
C LEU A 28 14.36 10.43 -47.21
N CYS A 29 13.49 11.44 -47.36
CA CYS A 29 12.08 11.23 -47.69
C CYS A 29 11.95 10.45 -49.01
N ARG A 30 12.68 10.85 -50.06
CA ARG A 30 12.67 10.14 -51.37
C ARG A 30 13.29 8.75 -51.34
N LEU A 31 14.20 8.48 -50.40
CA LEU A 31 14.81 7.18 -50.17
C LEU A 31 13.83 6.26 -49.42
N ALA A 32 13.14 6.79 -48.41
CA ALA A 32 12.10 6.10 -47.66
C ALA A 32 10.79 5.98 -48.46
N GLY A 33 10.59 6.76 -49.53
CA GLY A 33 9.34 6.78 -50.30
C GLY A 33 8.22 7.56 -49.61
N HIS A 34 8.55 8.53 -48.76
CA HIS A 34 7.63 9.44 -48.10
C HIS A 34 7.64 10.82 -48.80
N PRO A 35 6.52 11.57 -48.85
CA PRO A 35 6.53 12.96 -49.30
C PRO A 35 7.47 13.84 -48.44
N THR A 36 8.08 14.86 -49.04
CA THR A 36 8.84 15.86 -48.28
C THR A 36 7.91 16.69 -47.39
N PRO A 37 8.39 17.37 -46.32
CA PRO A 37 7.54 18.25 -45.50
C PRO A 37 6.75 19.28 -46.34
N THR A 38 7.39 19.85 -47.36
CA THR A 38 6.76 20.82 -48.28
C THR A 38 5.64 20.17 -49.12
N GLU A 39 5.88 18.98 -49.69
CA GLU A 39 4.88 18.25 -50.47
C GLU A 39 3.72 17.73 -49.61
N TYR A 40 4.03 17.29 -48.39
CA TYR A 40 3.04 16.86 -47.40
C TYR A 40 2.16 18.04 -46.98
N GLY A 41 2.77 19.18 -46.62
CA GLY A 41 2.06 20.37 -46.19
C GLY A 41 1.15 20.95 -47.27
N ALA A 42 1.61 20.99 -48.52
CA ALA A 42 0.81 21.46 -49.65
C ALA A 42 -0.47 20.63 -49.89
N LYS A 43 -0.51 19.38 -49.42
CA LYS A 43 -1.60 18.43 -49.68
C LYS A 43 -2.45 18.10 -48.45
N TYR A 44 -1.86 18.07 -47.27
CA TYR A 44 -2.48 17.52 -46.06
C TYR A 44 -2.32 18.40 -44.80
N ASP A 45 -1.30 19.25 -44.72
CA ASP A 45 -0.99 20.08 -43.53
C ASP A 45 -0.56 21.51 -43.93
N PRO A 46 -1.49 22.35 -44.41
CA PRO A 46 -1.16 23.69 -44.89
C PRO A 46 -0.66 24.63 -43.78
N THR A 47 -0.87 24.26 -42.52
CA THR A 47 -0.40 24.97 -41.32
C THR A 47 1.02 24.59 -40.91
N GLY A 48 1.56 23.47 -41.38
CA GLY A 48 2.88 22.94 -40.97
C GLY A 48 2.91 22.46 -39.50
N GLU A 49 1.75 22.16 -38.93
CA GLU A 49 1.58 21.78 -37.54
C GLU A 49 1.91 20.31 -37.25
N VAL A 50 1.84 19.48 -38.28
CA VAL A 50 2.02 18.03 -38.26
C VAL A 50 3.39 17.66 -38.80
N PHE A 51 3.82 18.20 -39.95
CA PHE A 51 5.13 17.88 -40.53
C PHE A 51 5.79 19.11 -41.16
N SER A 52 6.87 19.60 -40.55
CA SER A 52 7.50 20.87 -40.96
C SER A 52 9.00 20.93 -40.74
N TYR A 53 9.63 21.83 -41.50
CA TYR A 53 11.00 22.29 -41.26
C TYR A 53 11.01 23.44 -40.27
N GLN A 54 12.07 23.53 -39.48
CA GLN A 54 12.29 24.64 -38.55
C GLN A 54 11.08 24.88 -37.63
N MET A 55 10.60 23.83 -36.97
CA MET A 55 9.55 23.97 -35.97
C MET A 55 10.10 24.79 -34.81
N GLY A 56 9.38 25.83 -34.39
CA GLY A 56 9.83 26.74 -33.34
C GLY A 56 10.11 25.99 -32.04
N THR A 57 11.36 26.05 -31.57
CA THR A 57 11.80 25.49 -30.30
C THR A 57 12.67 26.51 -29.56
N VAL A 58 13.40 26.05 -28.55
CA VAL A 58 14.24 26.89 -27.73
C VAL A 58 15.51 26.13 -27.46
N LYS A 59 16.64 26.79 -27.68
CA LYS A 59 17.95 26.22 -27.39
C LYS A 59 18.18 26.22 -25.87
N ALA A 60 19.13 25.39 -25.42
CA ALA A 60 19.49 25.27 -24.01
C ALA A 60 19.87 26.61 -23.34
N ASP A 61 20.29 27.63 -24.12
CA ASP A 61 20.68 28.96 -23.65
C ASP A 61 19.54 30.01 -23.71
N GLY A 62 18.28 29.58 -23.82
CA GLY A 62 17.10 30.45 -23.83
C GLY A 62 16.85 31.22 -25.14
N ARG A 63 17.73 31.10 -26.15
CA ARG A 63 17.52 31.72 -27.47
C ARG A 63 16.47 30.95 -28.28
N LYS A 64 15.71 31.67 -29.12
CA LYS A 64 14.84 31.06 -30.14
C LYS A 64 15.62 30.01 -30.92
N GLY A 65 15.17 28.76 -30.78
CA GLY A 65 15.70 27.60 -31.46
C GLY A 65 14.72 27.12 -32.52
N PHE A 66 15.18 26.21 -33.35
CA PHE A 66 14.32 25.47 -34.25
C PHE A 66 14.77 24.03 -34.18
N ALA A 67 13.82 23.10 -34.04
CA ALA A 67 14.10 21.73 -34.43
C ALA A 67 14.16 21.71 -35.96
N ASP A 68 15.23 21.16 -36.51
CA ASP A 68 15.44 21.20 -37.97
C ASP A 68 14.28 20.54 -38.73
N VAL A 69 13.78 19.41 -38.21
CA VAL A 69 12.57 18.75 -38.71
C VAL A 69 11.71 18.23 -37.57
N TYR A 70 10.40 18.41 -37.69
CA TYR A 70 9.41 17.87 -36.77
C TYR A 70 8.31 17.14 -37.52
N PHE A 71 8.03 15.89 -37.13
CA PHE A 71 6.87 15.13 -37.55
C PHE A 71 6.10 14.65 -36.32
N ARG A 72 4.93 15.25 -36.08
CA ARG A 72 4.03 14.94 -34.96
C ARG A 72 3.74 13.44 -34.89
N ASP A 73 3.78 12.91 -33.67
CA ASP A 73 3.58 11.49 -33.34
C ASP A 73 4.60 10.52 -33.97
N HIS A 74 5.64 11.03 -34.66
CA HIS A 74 6.69 10.21 -35.29
C HIS A 74 8.07 10.53 -34.75
N PHE A 75 8.60 11.73 -35.02
CA PHE A 75 9.96 12.09 -34.58
C PHE A 75 10.20 13.60 -34.51
N ILE A 76 11.26 13.96 -33.79
CA ILE A 76 11.95 15.25 -33.94
C ILE A 76 13.38 14.96 -34.39
N MET A 77 13.88 15.71 -35.36
CA MET A 77 15.23 15.54 -35.89
C MET A 77 16.05 16.83 -35.77
N GLU A 78 17.28 16.70 -35.26
CA GLU A 78 18.27 17.78 -35.15
C GLU A 78 19.54 17.42 -35.94
N TYR A 79 19.99 18.32 -36.80
CA TYR A 79 21.22 18.16 -37.57
C TYR A 79 22.41 18.83 -36.88
N LYS A 80 23.59 18.28 -37.15
CA LYS A 80 24.88 18.93 -36.92
C LYS A 80 25.78 18.85 -38.16
N GLY A 81 26.85 19.65 -38.17
CA GLY A 81 27.82 19.64 -39.25
C GLY A 81 28.56 18.30 -39.36
N PRO A 82 29.18 17.98 -40.50
CA PRO A 82 29.90 16.71 -40.67
C PRO A 82 30.95 16.52 -39.57
N HIS A 83 30.96 15.35 -38.91
CA HIS A 83 31.84 15.01 -37.78
C HIS A 83 31.61 15.83 -36.49
N ALA A 84 30.48 16.52 -36.35
CA ALA A 84 30.13 17.22 -35.12
C ALA A 84 29.63 16.25 -34.03
N ASP A 85 29.66 16.73 -32.78
CA ASP A 85 29.15 16.01 -31.61
C ASP A 85 27.61 15.90 -31.66
N LEU A 86 27.12 14.70 -32.02
CA LEU A 86 25.70 14.37 -32.07
C LEU A 86 25.07 14.22 -30.68
N ASP A 87 25.86 13.96 -29.64
CA ASP A 87 25.35 13.87 -28.27
C ASP A 87 24.89 15.26 -27.79
N LYS A 88 25.55 16.32 -28.26
CA LYS A 88 25.08 17.70 -28.05
C LYS A 88 23.73 17.96 -28.72
N ALA A 89 23.50 17.42 -29.91
CA ALA A 89 22.21 17.51 -30.60
C ALA A 89 21.12 16.74 -29.84
N TYR A 90 21.46 15.56 -29.32
CA TYR A 90 20.53 14.72 -28.58
C TYR A 90 20.11 15.39 -27.26
N ARG A 91 21.05 16.00 -26.52
CA ARG A 91 20.75 16.80 -25.32
C ARG A 91 19.77 17.95 -25.61
N GLN A 92 19.86 18.56 -26.79
CA GLN A 92 18.89 19.58 -27.21
C GLN A 92 17.49 18.98 -27.37
N LEU A 93 17.37 17.85 -28.08
CA LEU A 93 16.09 17.17 -28.27
C LEU A 93 15.44 16.74 -26.93
N GLN A 94 16.22 16.24 -25.97
CA GLN A 94 15.73 15.83 -24.64
C GLN A 94 15.10 16.98 -23.85
N LEU A 95 15.64 18.21 -24.02
CA LEU A 95 15.17 19.39 -23.30
C LEU A 95 13.75 19.79 -23.73
N TYR A 96 13.47 19.80 -25.05
CA TYR A 96 12.19 20.30 -25.59
C TYR A 96 11.25 19.23 -26.16
N ARG A 97 11.54 17.92 -26.06
CA ARG A 97 10.63 16.85 -26.56
C ARG A 97 9.18 16.98 -26.06
N GLU A 98 8.99 17.31 -24.80
CA GLU A 98 7.66 17.50 -24.18
C GLU A 98 6.91 18.71 -24.75
N ALA A 99 7.65 19.70 -25.27
CA ALA A 99 7.06 20.84 -25.98
C ALA A 99 6.43 20.46 -27.32
N LEU A 100 6.92 19.39 -27.92
CA LEU A 100 6.58 18.96 -29.27
C LEU A 100 5.71 17.70 -29.25
N ASN A 101 4.87 17.56 -28.22
CA ASN A 101 3.99 16.41 -27.97
C ASN A 101 4.72 15.08 -27.72
N ASN A 102 5.97 15.13 -27.25
CA ASN A 102 6.76 13.98 -26.82
C ASN A 102 6.75 12.80 -27.82
N PRO A 103 7.21 13.02 -29.07
CA PRO A 103 7.13 12.00 -30.11
C PRO A 103 7.99 10.78 -29.79
N PRO A 104 7.67 9.61 -30.36
CA PRO A 104 8.28 8.33 -29.98
C PRO A 104 9.77 8.22 -30.36
N LEU A 105 10.28 9.04 -31.27
CA LEU A 105 11.68 9.01 -31.70
C LEU A 105 12.34 10.39 -31.64
N LEU A 106 13.57 10.44 -31.15
CA LEU A 106 14.46 11.61 -31.18
C LEU A 106 15.64 11.27 -32.08
N ILE A 107 15.85 12.03 -33.15
CA ILE A 107 16.81 11.67 -34.21
C ILE A 107 17.88 12.75 -34.31
N THR A 108 19.15 12.34 -34.33
CA THR A 108 20.26 13.24 -34.61
C THR A 108 21.00 12.81 -35.86
N SER A 109 21.55 13.75 -36.63
CA SER A 109 22.35 13.39 -37.80
C SER A 109 23.41 14.41 -38.15
N ASP A 110 24.58 13.92 -38.59
CA ASP A 110 25.64 14.73 -39.17
C ASP A 110 25.68 14.63 -40.71
N THR A 111 24.58 14.14 -41.31
CA THR A 111 24.41 13.71 -42.71
C THR A 111 25.04 12.37 -43.10
N ARG A 112 25.94 11.81 -42.28
CA ARG A 112 26.55 10.49 -42.55
C ARG A 112 26.01 9.42 -41.62
N ASP A 113 25.94 9.78 -40.35
CA ASP A 113 25.35 8.98 -39.30
C ASP A 113 23.97 9.55 -38.99
N ILE A 114 22.99 8.66 -38.87
CA ILE A 114 21.64 8.98 -38.42
C ILE A 114 21.40 8.15 -37.16
N ARG A 115 21.36 8.80 -36.01
CA ARG A 115 21.13 8.15 -34.72
C ARG A 115 19.67 8.33 -34.32
N ILE A 116 18.97 7.22 -34.16
CA ILE A 116 17.55 7.17 -33.81
C ILE A 116 17.46 6.70 -32.36
N HIS A 117 17.01 7.57 -31.47
CA HIS A 117 16.82 7.28 -30.05
C HIS A 117 15.33 7.10 -29.76
N THR A 118 14.97 6.01 -29.08
CA THR A 118 13.58 5.77 -28.66
C THR A 118 13.17 6.65 -27.47
N ASN A 119 11.90 7.05 -27.44
CA ASN A 119 11.34 7.97 -26.44
C ASN A 119 9.95 7.50 -25.95
N PHE A 120 9.85 6.22 -25.58
CA PHE A 120 8.62 5.64 -25.07
C PHE A 120 8.55 5.66 -23.55
N THR A 121 7.38 5.99 -23.01
CA THR A 121 7.12 5.97 -21.56
C THR A 121 7.34 4.58 -20.98
N ASN A 122 8.03 4.48 -19.84
CA ASN A 122 8.35 3.24 -19.13
C ASN A 122 9.16 2.20 -19.95
N ARG A 123 9.87 2.67 -20.98
CA ARG A 123 10.80 1.85 -21.79
C ARG A 123 12.24 2.39 -21.66
N PRO A 124 13.26 1.54 -21.83
CA PRO A 124 14.63 2.01 -21.98
C PRO A 124 14.79 2.83 -23.26
N VAL A 125 15.77 3.72 -23.28
CA VAL A 125 16.20 4.38 -24.51
C VAL A 125 17.08 3.38 -25.26
N VAL A 126 16.74 3.09 -26.51
CA VAL A 126 17.54 2.26 -27.42
C VAL A 126 17.98 3.16 -28.57
N GLU A 127 19.29 3.18 -28.83
CA GLU A 127 19.87 3.87 -29.97
C GLU A 127 20.00 2.90 -31.15
N THR A 128 19.53 3.33 -32.33
CA THR A 128 19.80 2.68 -33.60
C THR A 128 20.59 3.64 -34.48
N VAL A 129 21.81 3.26 -34.86
CA VAL A 129 22.65 4.05 -35.77
C VAL A 129 22.50 3.51 -37.18
N VAL A 130 22.16 4.39 -38.12
CA VAL A 130 22.12 4.11 -39.56
C VAL A 130 23.26 4.85 -40.23
N THR A 131 24.20 4.09 -40.78
CA THR A 131 25.35 4.62 -41.53
C THR A 131 25.12 4.55 -43.04
N PHE A 132 25.98 5.21 -43.81
CA PHE A 132 26.02 5.05 -45.26
C PHE A 132 26.21 3.61 -45.74
N ASP A 133 26.95 2.79 -45.01
CA ASP A 133 27.12 1.39 -45.37
C ASP A 133 25.81 0.61 -45.21
N ASP A 134 25.03 0.91 -44.17
CA ASP A 134 23.72 0.30 -43.94
C ASP A 134 22.72 0.70 -45.03
N ILE A 135 22.74 1.97 -45.42
CA ILE A 135 21.92 2.49 -46.52
C ILE A 135 22.31 1.82 -47.84
N ARG A 136 23.62 1.77 -48.16
CA ARG A 136 24.13 1.18 -49.42
C ARG A 136 23.79 -0.31 -49.52
N LYS A 137 23.83 -1.04 -48.40
CA LYS A 137 23.53 -2.48 -48.34
C LYS A 137 22.03 -2.79 -48.33
N GLY A 138 21.17 -1.81 -48.05
CA GLY A 138 19.72 -1.95 -48.04
C GLY A 138 19.04 -1.90 -46.65
N PRO A 139 19.55 -2.55 -45.59
CA PRO A 139 18.90 -2.56 -44.27
C PRO A 139 18.63 -1.17 -43.69
N GLY A 140 19.53 -0.20 -43.92
CA GLY A 140 19.35 1.17 -43.43
C GLY A 140 18.13 1.87 -44.05
N VAL A 141 17.76 1.53 -45.30
CA VAL A 141 16.57 2.08 -45.96
C VAL A 141 15.30 1.60 -45.28
N GLU A 142 15.25 0.33 -44.88
CA GLU A 142 14.08 -0.23 -44.18
C GLU A 142 13.92 0.39 -42.78
N VAL A 143 15.02 0.62 -42.07
CA VAL A 143 15.00 1.36 -40.79
C VAL A 143 14.43 2.76 -40.99
N LEU A 144 14.90 3.49 -42.02
CA LEU A 144 14.37 4.82 -42.34
C LEU A 144 12.89 4.79 -42.73
N ARG A 145 12.42 3.76 -43.46
CA ARG A 145 10.99 3.60 -43.76
C ARG A 145 10.17 3.48 -42.49
N ARG A 146 10.62 2.67 -41.53
CA ARG A 146 9.93 2.51 -40.24
C ARG A 146 9.83 3.84 -39.49
N VAL A 147 10.87 4.67 -39.49
CA VAL A 147 10.83 6.01 -38.87
C VAL A 147 9.66 6.85 -39.39
N PHE A 148 9.36 6.79 -40.69
CA PHE A 148 8.28 7.59 -41.31
C PHE A 148 6.90 6.95 -41.26
N PHE A 149 6.78 5.62 -41.25
CA PHE A 149 5.50 4.92 -41.44
C PHE A 149 5.05 4.07 -40.25
N ASP A 150 5.98 3.67 -39.38
CA ASP A 150 5.73 2.78 -38.25
C ASP A 150 6.74 3.05 -37.12
N PRO A 151 6.74 4.25 -36.52
CA PRO A 151 7.70 4.63 -35.48
C PRO A 151 7.52 3.78 -34.21
N ASP A 152 6.31 3.28 -33.94
CA ASP A 152 6.01 2.41 -32.80
C ASP A 152 6.74 1.05 -32.88
N SER A 153 7.10 0.60 -34.08
CA SER A 153 7.92 -0.62 -34.24
C SER A 153 9.29 -0.55 -33.56
N PHE A 154 9.77 0.65 -33.19
CA PHE A 154 11.01 0.81 -32.43
C PHE A 154 10.81 0.62 -30.92
N MET A 155 9.57 0.44 -30.45
CA MET A 155 9.29 0.27 -29.03
C MET A 155 10.03 -0.95 -28.47
N PRO A 156 10.88 -0.78 -27.44
CA PRO A 156 11.58 -1.90 -26.84
C PRO A 156 10.61 -2.91 -26.21
N GLU A 157 10.80 -4.20 -26.48
CA GLU A 157 9.93 -5.27 -25.98
C GLU A 157 9.87 -5.32 -24.44
N LYS A 158 11.03 -5.13 -23.80
CA LYS A 158 11.16 -5.11 -22.33
C LYS A 158 10.78 -3.75 -21.78
N THR A 159 10.04 -3.75 -20.68
CA THR A 159 9.79 -2.55 -19.87
C THR A 159 11.00 -2.27 -18.97
N ARG A 160 11.11 -1.05 -18.46
CA ARG A 160 12.11 -0.72 -17.42
C ARG A 160 11.97 -1.62 -16.20
N GLU A 161 10.75 -1.96 -15.81
CA GLU A 161 10.47 -2.90 -14.72
C GLU A 161 11.06 -4.30 -14.97
N ASN A 162 10.87 -4.84 -16.18
CA ASN A 162 11.40 -6.16 -16.54
C ASN A 162 12.94 -6.17 -16.53
N ILE A 163 13.57 -5.09 -16.99
CA ILE A 163 15.03 -4.92 -16.95
C ILE A 163 15.51 -4.82 -15.51
N THR A 164 14.88 -3.93 -14.74
CA THR A 164 15.15 -3.69 -13.32
C THR A 164 15.11 -5.00 -12.52
N LYS A 165 14.09 -5.83 -12.73
CA LYS A 165 13.97 -7.13 -12.05
C LYS A 165 15.08 -8.11 -12.44
N ALA A 166 15.36 -8.25 -13.75
CA ALA A 166 16.40 -9.16 -14.23
C ALA A 166 17.80 -8.74 -13.74
N THR A 167 18.09 -7.44 -13.72
CA THR A 167 19.36 -6.90 -13.23
C THR A 167 19.47 -6.96 -11.70
N ALA A 168 18.37 -6.79 -10.96
CA ALA A 168 18.35 -6.99 -9.52
C ALA A 168 18.74 -8.45 -9.14
N ASP A 169 18.25 -9.44 -9.88
CA ASP A 169 18.56 -10.86 -9.63
C ASP A 169 20.05 -11.18 -9.81
N THR A 170 20.74 -10.54 -10.76
CA THR A 170 22.20 -10.74 -10.94
C THR A 170 23.00 -10.16 -9.78
N PHE A 171 22.60 -9.01 -9.26
CA PHE A 171 23.27 -8.39 -8.12
C PHE A 171 22.98 -9.08 -6.79
N LEU A 172 21.78 -9.66 -6.62
CA LEU A 172 21.49 -10.54 -5.48
C LEU A 172 22.44 -11.74 -5.42
N ALA A 173 22.84 -12.28 -6.57
CA ALA A 173 23.83 -13.37 -6.62
C ALA A 173 25.22 -12.91 -6.11
N VAL A 174 25.61 -11.65 -6.32
CA VAL A 174 26.85 -11.06 -5.79
C VAL A 174 26.80 -11.00 -4.25
N ALA A 175 25.71 -10.45 -3.71
CA ALA A 175 25.52 -10.33 -2.27
C ALA A 175 25.50 -11.71 -1.56
N GLU A 176 24.83 -12.69 -2.16
CA GLU A 176 24.77 -14.05 -1.61
C GLU A 176 26.14 -14.74 -1.65
N ALA A 177 26.94 -14.52 -2.69
CA ALA A 177 28.30 -15.05 -2.76
C ALA A 177 29.18 -14.53 -1.61
N LEU A 178 29.13 -13.23 -1.34
CA LEU A 178 29.88 -12.62 -0.24
C LEU A 178 29.46 -13.18 1.12
N ARG A 179 28.16 -13.33 1.34
CA ARG A 179 27.63 -13.88 2.59
C ARG A 179 28.08 -15.33 2.80
N GLN A 180 27.95 -16.17 1.77
CA GLN A 180 28.39 -17.56 1.82
C GLN A 180 29.89 -17.65 2.10
N HIS A 181 30.68 -16.78 1.47
CA HIS A 181 32.12 -16.71 1.73
C HIS A 181 32.44 -16.35 3.18
N GLN A 182 31.75 -15.35 3.74
CA GLN A 182 31.90 -14.97 5.15
C GLN A 182 31.63 -16.15 6.08
N ARG A 183 30.52 -16.85 5.85
CA ARG A 183 30.10 -18.02 6.64
C ARG A 183 31.11 -19.17 6.56
N LEU A 184 31.72 -19.37 5.39
CA LEU A 184 32.69 -20.45 5.16
C LEU A 184 34.09 -20.14 5.72
N THR A 185 34.52 -18.87 5.64
CA THR A 185 35.87 -18.45 6.04
C THR A 185 35.96 -18.00 7.50
N GLY A 186 34.84 -17.58 8.09
CA GLY A 186 34.82 -16.97 9.42
C GLY A 186 35.45 -15.59 9.45
N GLU A 187 35.56 -14.89 8.31
CA GLU A 187 36.13 -13.55 8.25
C GLU A 187 35.31 -12.57 9.13
N ALA A 188 36.01 -11.81 9.97
CA ALA A 188 35.40 -10.89 10.93
C ALA A 188 35.17 -9.51 10.29
N TYR A 189 33.96 -9.30 9.79
CA TYR A 189 33.41 -7.97 9.46
C TYR A 189 31.92 -7.91 9.75
N SER A 190 31.42 -6.71 10.01
CA SER A 190 30.05 -6.49 10.44
C SER A 190 29.05 -6.55 9.26
N PRO A 191 27.75 -6.81 9.52
CA PRO A 191 26.71 -6.69 8.49
C PRO A 191 26.70 -5.32 7.80
N GLU A 192 27.00 -4.27 8.54
CA GLU A 192 27.06 -2.88 8.07
C GLU A 192 28.21 -2.70 7.08
N GLN A 193 29.42 -3.19 7.41
CA GLN A 193 30.57 -3.16 6.50
C GLN A 193 30.29 -3.90 5.18
N ARG A 194 29.54 -5.01 5.24
CA ARG A 194 29.12 -5.77 4.06
C ARG A 194 28.12 -4.99 3.20
N ALA A 195 27.11 -4.39 3.84
CA ALA A 195 26.08 -3.62 3.15
C ALA A 195 26.69 -2.38 2.48
N HIS A 196 27.54 -1.66 3.20
CA HIS A 196 28.28 -0.50 2.70
C HIS A 196 29.12 -0.84 1.45
N PHE A 197 29.87 -1.95 1.50
CA PHE A 197 30.61 -2.44 0.33
C PHE A 197 29.70 -2.76 -0.87
N LEU A 198 28.54 -3.37 -0.64
CA LEU A 198 27.56 -3.65 -1.69
C LEU A 198 26.98 -2.35 -2.29
N ILE A 199 26.68 -1.34 -1.47
CA ILE A 199 26.22 -0.03 -1.96
C ILE A 199 27.29 0.62 -2.85
N ARG A 200 28.58 0.51 -2.51
CA ARG A 200 29.67 1.00 -3.38
C ARG A 200 29.73 0.27 -4.73
N LEU A 201 29.62 -1.05 -4.72
CA LEU A 201 29.59 -1.83 -5.97
C LEU A 201 28.40 -1.43 -6.84
N LEU A 202 27.22 -1.30 -6.24
CA LEU A 202 26.02 -0.84 -6.93
C LEU A 202 26.23 0.55 -7.54
N PHE A 203 26.81 1.48 -6.78
CA PHE A 203 27.07 2.82 -7.26
C PHE A 203 28.09 2.83 -8.41
N CYS A 204 29.14 2.01 -8.37
CA CYS A 204 30.10 1.90 -9.47
C CYS A 204 29.45 1.39 -10.77
N LEU A 205 28.58 0.38 -10.67
CA LEU A 205 27.81 -0.14 -11.80
C LEU A 205 26.97 0.97 -12.45
N PHE A 206 26.27 1.74 -11.62
CA PHE A 206 25.45 2.84 -12.08
C PHE A 206 26.27 4.03 -12.63
N ALA A 207 27.40 4.35 -11.99
CA ALA A 207 28.25 5.46 -12.38
C ALA A 207 28.93 5.21 -13.74
N GLU A 208 29.29 3.97 -14.06
CA GLU A 208 29.78 3.58 -15.39
C GLU A 208 28.72 3.85 -16.47
N ASP A 209 27.51 3.31 -16.31
CA ASP A 209 26.48 3.38 -17.35
C ASP A 209 25.85 4.77 -17.51
N LEU A 210 25.92 5.63 -16.49
CA LEU A 210 25.57 7.06 -16.61
C LEU A 210 26.68 7.93 -17.21
N GLY A 211 27.87 7.37 -17.47
CA GLY A 211 29.04 8.12 -17.95
C GLY A 211 29.67 9.03 -16.87
N LEU A 212 29.40 8.77 -15.59
CA LEU A 212 30.08 9.44 -14.46
C LEU A 212 31.47 8.85 -14.23
N LEU A 213 31.63 7.56 -14.47
CA LEU A 213 32.92 6.91 -14.66
C LEU A 213 33.23 6.79 -16.17
N PRO A 214 34.52 6.75 -16.55
CA PRO A 214 34.92 6.46 -17.91
C PRO A 214 34.31 5.15 -18.42
N ASP A 215 33.89 5.16 -19.69
CA ASP A 215 33.16 4.06 -20.31
C ASP A 215 33.91 2.72 -20.20
N GLY A 216 33.19 1.71 -19.70
CA GLY A 216 33.70 0.35 -19.48
C GLY A 216 34.84 0.22 -18.46
N LEU A 217 35.20 1.26 -17.70
CA LEU A 217 36.28 1.22 -16.72
C LEU A 217 36.10 0.13 -15.65
N PHE A 218 34.98 0.14 -14.94
CA PHE A 218 34.63 -0.81 -13.89
C PHE A 218 34.47 -2.21 -14.47
N THR A 219 33.77 -2.35 -15.60
CA THR A 219 33.64 -3.63 -16.31
C THR A 219 35.01 -4.22 -16.70
N GLN A 220 35.91 -3.43 -17.26
CA GLN A 220 37.26 -3.86 -17.63
C GLN A 220 38.14 -4.14 -16.41
N LEU A 221 38.00 -3.36 -15.34
CA LEU A 221 38.67 -3.61 -14.06
C LEU A 221 38.32 -5.01 -13.56
N VAL A 222 37.05 -5.41 -13.57
CA VAL A 222 36.61 -6.75 -13.15
C VAL A 222 37.07 -7.82 -14.14
N LYS A 223 36.95 -7.57 -15.45
CA LYS A 223 37.31 -8.52 -16.52
C LYS A 223 38.81 -8.83 -16.59
N SER A 224 39.66 -7.84 -16.33
CA SER A 224 41.13 -7.94 -16.43
C SER A 224 41.76 -8.88 -15.40
N GLN A 225 41.07 -9.20 -14.30
CA GLN A 225 41.61 -10.02 -13.22
C GLN A 225 41.60 -11.54 -13.51
N GLY A 226 41.03 -11.96 -14.65
CA GLY A 226 41.10 -13.35 -15.13
C GLY A 226 40.52 -14.35 -14.12
N ARG A 227 40.84 -15.65 -14.21
CA ARG A 227 40.20 -16.67 -13.36
C ARG A 227 40.65 -16.73 -11.90
N ALA A 228 41.66 -15.97 -11.46
CA ALA A 228 42.30 -16.17 -10.15
C ALA A 228 41.71 -15.32 -9.00
N TYR A 229 41.04 -14.20 -9.32
CA TYR A 229 40.10 -13.37 -8.53
C TYR A 229 40.39 -12.97 -7.06
N SER A 230 41.44 -13.48 -6.41
CA SER A 230 41.93 -13.01 -5.11
C SER A 230 42.57 -11.61 -5.18
N ASP A 231 42.83 -11.11 -6.39
CA ASP A 231 43.52 -9.85 -6.67
C ASP A 231 42.57 -8.65 -6.92
N LEU A 232 41.24 -8.84 -6.97
CA LEU A 232 40.29 -7.74 -7.23
C LEU A 232 40.20 -6.73 -6.05
N ARG A 233 40.66 -7.14 -4.86
CA ARG A 233 40.63 -6.33 -3.64
C ARG A 233 41.45 -5.04 -3.79
N GLY A 234 42.68 -5.13 -4.30
CA GLY A 234 43.56 -3.97 -4.48
C GLY A 234 43.01 -2.95 -5.48
N PRO A 235 42.65 -3.35 -6.71
CA PRO A 235 42.04 -2.50 -7.72
C PRO A 235 40.76 -1.80 -7.23
N LEU A 236 39.85 -2.51 -6.53
CA LEU A 236 38.64 -1.88 -5.98
C LEU A 236 38.97 -0.82 -4.93
N ARG A 237 39.92 -1.10 -4.02
CA ARG A 237 40.38 -0.10 -3.04
C ARG A 237 40.95 1.15 -3.71
N ASN A 238 41.78 0.96 -4.73
CA ASN A 238 42.36 2.07 -5.47
C ASN A 238 41.30 2.88 -6.23
N LEU A 239 40.28 2.21 -6.78
CA LEU A 239 39.16 2.89 -7.43
C LEU A 239 38.33 3.68 -6.42
N PHE A 240 37.98 3.09 -5.28
CA PHE A 240 37.23 3.77 -4.22
C PHE A 240 37.97 5.00 -3.68
N ALA A 241 39.29 4.91 -3.50
CA ALA A 241 40.12 6.06 -3.13
C ALA A 241 40.10 7.16 -4.21
N ALA A 242 40.22 6.79 -5.49
CA ALA A 242 40.15 7.75 -6.60
C ALA A 242 38.75 8.40 -6.71
N MET A 243 37.67 7.65 -6.44
CA MET A 243 36.31 8.19 -6.39
C MET A 243 36.10 9.08 -5.16
N ARG A 244 36.74 8.78 -4.02
CA ARG A 244 36.69 9.63 -2.82
C ARG A 244 37.32 11.00 -3.05
N ASP A 245 38.54 11.05 -3.57
CA ASP A 245 39.31 12.30 -3.60
C ASP A 245 39.28 13.01 -4.98
N GLY A 246 38.79 12.31 -6.01
CA GLY A 246 39.04 12.67 -7.41
C GLY A 246 40.49 12.38 -7.81
N GLY A 247 40.80 12.46 -9.11
CA GLY A 247 42.16 12.34 -9.62
C GLY A 247 42.28 11.34 -10.75
N HIS A 248 43.22 10.39 -10.62
CA HIS A 248 43.50 9.43 -11.70
C HIS A 248 43.46 7.99 -11.18
N PHE A 249 42.84 7.11 -11.96
CA PHE A 249 42.92 5.67 -11.80
C PHE A 249 43.57 5.07 -13.05
N GLY A 250 44.85 4.69 -12.94
CA GLY A 250 45.65 4.36 -14.11
C GLY A 250 45.78 5.55 -15.05
N MET A 251 45.34 5.38 -16.30
CA MET A 251 45.33 6.46 -17.32
C MET A 251 44.02 7.27 -17.35
N PHE A 252 43.03 6.88 -16.55
CA PHE A 252 41.70 7.45 -16.57
C PHE A 252 41.57 8.57 -15.53
N ALA A 253 40.98 9.69 -15.92
CA ALA A 253 40.60 10.74 -14.98
C ALA A 253 39.29 10.33 -14.28
N ILE A 254 39.27 10.44 -12.95
CA ILE A 254 38.14 10.10 -12.09
C ILE A 254 37.66 11.36 -11.39
N ARG A 255 36.35 11.59 -11.45
CA ARG A 255 35.70 12.72 -10.77
C ARG A 255 35.72 12.54 -9.26
N HIS A 256 35.60 13.64 -8.54
CA HIS A 256 35.43 13.61 -7.09
C HIS A 256 33.97 13.30 -6.73
N PHE A 257 33.72 12.21 -5.99
CA PHE A 257 32.36 11.75 -5.68
C PHE A 257 31.84 12.02 -4.26
N ASN A 258 32.57 11.73 -3.18
CA ASN A 258 31.96 11.51 -1.84
C ASN A 258 31.28 12.78 -1.23
N GLY A 259 30.20 12.75 -0.42
CA GLY A 259 29.05 11.85 -0.40
C GLY A 259 28.87 10.97 0.83
N THR A 260 29.87 10.87 1.70
CA THR A 260 30.07 9.82 2.74
C THR A 260 30.21 8.37 2.26
N LEU A 261 29.73 8.05 1.05
CA LEU A 261 29.76 6.68 0.49
C LEU A 261 31.16 6.07 0.35
N PHE A 262 32.20 6.88 0.10
CA PHE A 262 33.58 6.43 -0.12
C PHE A 262 34.53 6.84 1.01
N ASP A 263 34.02 7.14 2.21
CA ASP A 263 34.84 7.64 3.32
C ASP A 263 35.82 6.59 3.88
N ASP A 264 35.60 5.31 3.59
CA ASP A 264 36.56 4.24 3.84
C ASP A 264 36.85 3.42 2.56
N GLU A 265 37.87 2.55 2.64
CA GLU A 265 38.30 1.69 1.53
C GLU A 265 38.09 0.21 1.88
N PHE A 266 37.12 -0.11 2.73
CA PHE A 266 36.84 -1.48 3.12
C PHE A 266 36.41 -2.30 1.90
N VAL A 267 37.14 -3.40 1.70
CA VAL A 267 36.83 -4.45 0.75
C VAL A 267 37.08 -5.78 1.47
N PRO A 268 36.07 -6.67 1.63
CA PRO A 268 36.23 -7.96 2.31
C PRO A 268 37.10 -8.91 1.48
N ALA A 269 37.47 -10.08 2.02
CA ALA A 269 37.98 -11.14 1.18
C ALA A 269 36.89 -11.57 0.19
N LEU A 270 37.28 -11.69 -1.08
CA LEU A 270 36.34 -11.93 -2.17
C LEU A 270 36.39 -13.42 -2.54
N PRO A 271 35.24 -14.12 -2.62
CA PRO A 271 35.23 -15.49 -3.10
C PRO A 271 35.69 -15.56 -4.55
N HIS A 272 36.28 -16.70 -4.92
CA HIS A 272 36.87 -16.90 -6.25
C HIS A 272 35.85 -16.78 -7.40
N ASP A 273 34.56 -16.95 -7.16
CA ASP A 273 33.52 -16.79 -8.18
C ASP A 273 32.84 -15.39 -8.14
N LEU A 274 33.19 -14.52 -7.19
CA LEU A 274 32.53 -13.21 -7.02
C LEU A 274 32.64 -12.36 -8.27
N ALA A 275 33.83 -12.25 -8.83
CA ALA A 275 34.09 -11.39 -9.97
C ALA A 275 33.34 -11.85 -11.22
N GLN A 276 33.03 -13.15 -11.40
CA GLN A 276 32.15 -13.59 -12.47
C GLN A 276 30.72 -13.09 -12.26
N LYS A 277 30.25 -13.08 -11.01
CA LYS A 277 28.92 -12.56 -10.66
C LYS A 277 28.86 -11.04 -10.79
N VAL A 278 29.90 -10.33 -10.35
CA VAL A 278 30.04 -8.87 -10.52
C VAL A 278 30.15 -8.52 -12.00
N LEU A 279 30.89 -9.28 -12.80
CA LEU A 279 30.99 -9.07 -14.25
C LEU A 279 29.62 -9.26 -14.92
N ARG A 280 28.88 -10.32 -14.58
CA ARG A 280 27.50 -10.51 -15.08
C ARG A 280 26.58 -9.36 -14.71
N ALA A 281 26.76 -8.78 -13.53
CA ALA A 281 26.04 -7.58 -13.11
C ALA A 281 26.49 -6.36 -13.92
N ALA A 282 27.79 -6.16 -14.12
CA ALA A 282 28.38 -5.06 -14.89
C ALA A 282 28.07 -5.11 -16.39
N GLU A 283 27.79 -6.29 -16.94
CA GLU A 283 27.33 -6.46 -18.33
C GLU A 283 25.83 -6.14 -18.52
N GLN A 284 25.09 -5.83 -17.45
CA GLN A 284 23.72 -5.32 -17.55
C GLN A 284 23.72 -3.80 -17.73
N ASP A 285 22.66 -3.26 -18.32
CA ASP A 285 22.43 -1.82 -18.42
C ASP A 285 21.74 -1.26 -17.16
N TRP A 286 22.51 -0.56 -16.34
CA TRP A 286 22.09 0.10 -15.10
C TRP A 286 21.49 1.49 -15.32
N SER A 287 21.65 2.09 -16.50
CA SER A 287 21.05 3.39 -16.83
C SER A 287 19.52 3.33 -16.87
N ALA A 288 18.96 2.15 -17.18
CA ALA A 288 17.52 1.91 -17.31
C ALA A 288 16.82 1.40 -16.04
N ILE A 289 17.56 1.18 -14.95
CA ILE A 289 17.04 0.65 -13.69
C ILE A 289 16.24 1.71 -12.94
N ASP A 290 15.09 1.34 -12.39
CA ASP A 290 14.35 2.21 -11.47
C ASP A 290 14.96 2.12 -10.06
N PRO A 291 15.47 3.24 -9.49
CA PRO A 291 16.01 3.28 -8.13
C PRO A 291 15.06 2.74 -7.05
N SER A 292 13.74 2.74 -7.30
CA SER A 292 12.77 2.21 -6.34
C SER A 292 12.96 0.73 -5.99
N ILE A 293 13.65 -0.04 -6.86
CA ILE A 293 13.92 -1.46 -6.61
C ILE A 293 14.92 -1.68 -5.47
N PHE A 294 15.79 -0.70 -5.20
CA PHE A 294 16.94 -0.91 -4.31
C PHE A 294 16.50 -1.27 -2.90
N GLY A 295 15.40 -0.68 -2.41
CA GLY A 295 14.80 -1.08 -1.13
C GLY A 295 14.54 -2.58 -1.05
N THR A 296 13.78 -3.12 -2.02
CA THR A 296 13.46 -4.56 -2.05
C THR A 296 14.69 -5.45 -2.25
N LEU A 297 15.66 -4.99 -3.05
CA LEU A 297 16.88 -5.74 -3.31
C LEU A 297 17.71 -5.87 -2.03
N PHE A 298 17.91 -4.78 -1.30
CA PHE A 298 18.78 -4.81 -0.14
C PHE A 298 18.10 -5.31 1.13
N GLU A 299 16.78 -5.19 1.28
CA GLU A 299 16.04 -5.90 2.32
C GLU A 299 16.29 -7.42 2.23
N ARG A 300 16.28 -7.99 1.02
CA ARG A 300 16.62 -9.41 0.79
C ARG A 300 18.08 -9.74 1.10
N ILE A 301 18.97 -8.76 0.94
CA ILE A 301 20.39 -8.89 1.29
C ILE A 301 20.55 -8.90 2.82
N ILE A 302 19.66 -8.29 3.58
CA ILE A 302 19.83 -8.14 5.02
C ILE A 302 19.07 -9.20 5.79
N ASP A 303 17.81 -9.43 5.46
CA ASP A 303 16.92 -10.35 6.17
C ASP A 303 17.02 -11.77 5.59
N GLU A 304 17.13 -12.79 6.45
CA GLU A 304 17.20 -14.22 6.08
C GLU A 304 15.82 -14.82 5.81
N ASP A 305 14.81 -14.37 6.55
CA ASP A 305 13.47 -14.95 6.53
C ASP A 305 12.61 -14.40 5.38
N LYS A 306 12.96 -13.20 4.87
CA LYS A 306 12.22 -12.52 3.79
C LYS A 306 12.69 -12.87 2.36
N ARG A 307 13.59 -13.86 2.18
CA ARG A 307 14.23 -14.18 0.89
C ARG A 307 13.40 -14.95 -0.14
N ALA A 308 12.43 -15.75 0.29
CA ALA A 308 11.68 -16.67 -0.58
C ALA A 308 10.46 -16.02 -1.28
N GLN A 309 10.16 -14.76 -0.98
CA GLN A 309 8.93 -14.10 -1.40
C GLN A 309 9.13 -13.32 -2.71
N LEU A 310 8.92 -14.02 -3.83
CA LEU A 310 8.76 -13.39 -5.14
C LEU A 310 7.43 -12.63 -5.16
N GLY A 311 7.49 -11.28 -5.18
CA GLY A 311 6.33 -10.42 -5.40
C GLY A 311 5.79 -9.67 -4.17
N ALA A 312 6.50 -9.69 -3.04
CA ALA A 312 6.23 -8.78 -1.93
C ALA A 312 6.83 -7.40 -2.28
N HIS A 313 6.02 -6.52 -2.85
CA HIS A 313 6.44 -5.17 -3.19
C HIS A 313 6.39 -4.29 -1.93
N TYR A 314 7.46 -3.52 -1.71
CA TYR A 314 7.39 -2.22 -1.04
C TYR A 314 6.30 -1.35 -1.71
N THR A 315 5.83 -0.31 -1.02
CA THR A 315 4.89 0.71 -1.54
C THR A 315 5.14 0.97 -3.02
N SER A 316 4.22 0.50 -3.88
CA SER A 316 4.40 0.62 -5.32
C SER A 316 4.48 2.09 -5.69
N ARG A 317 5.07 2.41 -6.84
CA ARG A 317 5.10 3.79 -7.31
C ARG A 317 3.69 4.39 -7.37
N ASP A 318 2.71 3.62 -7.82
CA ASP A 318 1.32 4.07 -7.92
C ASP A 318 0.74 4.37 -6.53
N ASP A 319 1.05 3.54 -5.54
CA ASP A 319 0.62 3.77 -4.16
C ASP A 319 1.31 4.96 -3.50
N ILE A 320 2.60 5.18 -3.77
CA ILE A 320 3.33 6.37 -3.33
C ILE A 320 2.65 7.63 -3.90
N LEU A 321 2.23 7.57 -5.17
CA LEU A 321 1.57 8.67 -5.85
C LEU A 321 0.21 9.01 -5.25
N LEU A 322 -0.51 8.04 -4.65
CA LEU A 322 -1.73 8.32 -3.90
C LEU A 322 -1.50 9.33 -2.76
N ILE A 323 -0.27 9.46 -2.25
CA ILE A 323 0.12 10.46 -1.24
C ILE A 323 0.82 11.66 -1.87
N VAL A 324 1.87 11.40 -2.66
CA VAL A 324 2.73 12.47 -3.21
C VAL A 324 1.93 13.43 -4.08
N GLU A 325 0.98 12.94 -4.88
CA GLU A 325 0.17 13.82 -5.74
C GLU A 325 -0.67 14.81 -4.92
N PRO A 326 -1.60 14.38 -4.05
CA PRO A 326 -2.47 15.33 -3.33
C PRO A 326 -1.77 16.12 -2.22
N VAL A 327 -0.73 15.55 -1.58
CA VAL A 327 -0.03 16.22 -0.49
C VAL A 327 1.00 17.20 -1.02
N LEU A 328 1.83 16.83 -2.00
CA LEU A 328 2.93 17.66 -2.48
C LEU A 328 2.60 18.36 -3.81
N MET A 329 2.16 17.61 -4.83
CA MET A 329 2.16 18.11 -6.21
C MET A 329 0.92 18.93 -6.56
N GLU A 330 -0.28 18.59 -6.08
CA GLU A 330 -1.51 19.32 -6.39
C GLU A 330 -1.45 20.80 -5.96
N PRO A 331 -0.97 21.16 -4.75
CA PRO A 331 -0.76 22.56 -4.39
C PRO A 331 0.21 23.28 -5.33
N LEU A 332 1.34 22.64 -5.65
CA LEU A 332 2.38 23.23 -6.51
C LEU A 332 1.88 23.39 -7.95
N ARG A 333 1.12 22.43 -8.50
CA ARG A 333 0.51 22.52 -9.84
C ARG A 333 -0.55 23.61 -9.91
N ARG A 334 -1.40 23.74 -8.88
CA ARG A 334 -2.37 24.85 -8.82
C ARG A 334 -1.66 26.21 -8.88
N LYS A 335 -0.56 26.35 -8.14
CA LYS A 335 0.24 27.57 -8.17
C LYS A 335 0.92 27.78 -9.53
N TRP A 336 1.45 26.73 -10.13
CA TRP A 336 2.01 26.79 -11.48
C TRP A 336 0.98 27.25 -12.52
N ASP A 337 -0.23 26.70 -12.47
CA ASP A 337 -1.32 27.10 -13.37
C ASP A 337 -1.70 28.57 -13.21
N GLU A 338 -1.68 29.10 -11.98
CA GLU A 338 -1.88 30.52 -11.71
C GLU A 338 -0.77 31.38 -12.32
N VAL A 339 0.51 31.04 -12.10
CA VAL A 339 1.67 31.74 -12.65
C VAL A 339 1.65 31.71 -14.19
N ARG A 340 1.31 30.57 -14.79
CA ARG A 340 1.12 30.42 -16.23
C ARG A 340 0.01 31.31 -16.77
N ARG A 341 -1.14 31.35 -16.08
CA ARG A 341 -2.27 32.21 -16.48
C ARG A 341 -1.88 33.68 -16.44
N MET A 342 -1.27 34.13 -15.34
CA MET A 342 -0.77 35.50 -15.20
C MET A 342 0.21 35.87 -16.32
N THR A 343 1.16 34.98 -16.60
CA THR A 343 2.15 35.18 -17.66
C THR A 343 1.50 35.25 -19.06
N ASN A 344 0.57 34.33 -19.35
CA ASN A 344 -0.14 34.31 -20.63
C ASN A 344 -1.00 35.57 -20.84
N ASP A 345 -1.66 36.05 -19.78
CA ASP A 345 -2.45 37.28 -19.83
C ASP A 345 -1.57 38.51 -20.11
N GLU A 346 -0.40 38.60 -19.45
CA GLU A 346 0.58 39.65 -19.69
C GLU A 346 1.11 39.64 -21.13
N LEU A 347 1.41 38.46 -21.69
CA LEU A 347 1.84 38.31 -23.08
C LEU A 347 0.73 38.70 -24.07
N ARG A 348 -0.52 38.33 -23.79
CA ARG A 348 -1.67 38.61 -24.67
C ARG A 348 -1.93 40.11 -24.85
N VAL A 349 -1.69 40.91 -23.81
CA VAL A 349 -1.85 42.38 -23.88
C VAL A 349 -0.85 43.02 -24.86
N THR A 350 0.29 42.39 -25.13
CA THR A 350 1.31 42.91 -26.08
C THR A 350 1.14 42.48 -27.54
N SER A 351 0.40 41.41 -27.80
CA SER A 351 0.12 40.94 -29.18
C SER A 351 -0.70 41.91 -30.04
N GLU A 352 -1.27 42.98 -29.46
CA GLU A 352 -1.96 44.03 -30.22
C GLU A 352 -1.03 45.17 -30.72
N GLY A 353 0.30 45.12 -30.53
CA GLY A 353 1.14 46.27 -30.91
C GLY A 353 2.66 46.13 -31.06
N GLY A 354 3.28 44.94 -30.98
CA GLY A 354 4.72 44.78 -31.28
C GLY A 354 5.45 43.77 -30.37
N ALA A 355 6.77 43.69 -30.50
CA ALA A 355 7.60 42.83 -29.63
C ALA A 355 7.46 43.29 -28.15
N PRO A 356 7.46 42.36 -27.18
CA PRO A 356 7.31 42.70 -25.77
C PRO A 356 8.45 43.61 -25.30
N ASP A 357 8.12 44.72 -24.64
CA ASP A 357 9.11 45.64 -24.07
C ASP A 357 9.88 44.96 -22.92
N SER A 358 11.13 45.37 -22.72
CA SER A 358 12.06 44.97 -21.67
C SER A 358 11.45 44.90 -20.26
N HIS A 359 10.53 45.81 -19.92
CA HIS A 359 9.82 45.81 -18.65
C HIS A 359 8.88 44.61 -18.47
N LEU A 360 8.20 44.18 -19.54
CA LEU A 360 7.32 43.01 -19.50
C LEU A 360 8.14 41.73 -19.35
N VAL A 361 9.20 41.59 -20.15
CA VAL A 361 10.12 40.44 -20.08
C VAL A 361 10.67 40.31 -18.66
N SER A 362 11.12 41.42 -18.07
CA SER A 362 11.65 41.42 -16.70
C SER A 362 10.62 40.97 -15.66
N ARG A 363 9.35 41.37 -15.81
CA ARG A 363 8.29 41.01 -14.86
C ARG A 363 7.88 39.55 -14.98
N ILE A 364 7.73 39.04 -16.20
CA ILE A 364 7.45 37.63 -16.43
C ILE A 364 8.61 36.77 -15.91
N SER A 365 9.85 37.14 -16.24
CA SER A 365 11.04 36.46 -15.70
C SER A 365 11.06 36.48 -14.18
N TYR A 366 10.63 37.57 -13.54
CA TYR A 366 10.49 37.62 -12.09
C TYR A 366 9.48 36.60 -11.56
N LEU A 367 8.26 36.54 -12.13
CA LEU A 367 7.24 35.57 -11.71
C LEU A 367 7.71 34.12 -11.84
N LEU A 368 8.36 33.79 -12.95
CA LEU A 368 8.87 32.43 -13.18
C LEU A 368 10.05 32.09 -12.27
N ASN A 369 10.97 33.03 -12.01
CA ASN A 369 12.07 32.83 -11.07
C ASN A 369 11.59 32.76 -9.62
N GLU A 370 10.56 33.52 -9.25
CA GLU A 370 9.93 33.44 -7.93
C GLU A 370 9.35 32.04 -7.70
N PHE A 371 8.54 31.55 -8.64
CA PHE A 371 7.99 30.19 -8.56
C PHE A 371 9.07 29.12 -8.58
N SER A 372 10.11 29.27 -9.41
CA SER A 372 11.26 28.35 -9.43
C SER A 372 12.03 28.36 -8.11
N SER A 373 12.18 29.53 -7.47
CA SER A 373 12.82 29.66 -6.16
C SER A 373 11.98 29.03 -5.05
N GLU A 374 10.66 29.17 -5.12
CA GLU A 374 9.75 28.49 -4.21
C GLU A 374 9.84 26.97 -4.37
N LEU A 375 9.79 26.44 -5.60
CA LEU A 375 9.98 25.01 -5.87
C LEU A 375 11.28 24.47 -5.27
N ALA A 376 12.37 25.24 -5.34
CA ALA A 376 13.66 24.87 -4.76
C ALA A 376 13.71 24.98 -3.23
N SER A 377 12.79 25.73 -2.63
CA SER A 377 12.70 25.91 -1.18
C SER A 377 11.86 24.85 -0.48
N VAL A 378 11.00 24.13 -1.22
CA VAL A 378 10.12 23.08 -0.68
C VAL A 378 10.96 22.00 0.00
N ARG A 379 10.59 21.63 1.22
CA ARG A 379 11.18 20.55 2.00
C ARG A 379 10.15 19.45 2.18
N VAL A 380 10.57 18.22 1.88
CA VAL A 380 9.72 17.03 1.98
C VAL A 380 10.31 16.14 3.06
N LEU A 381 9.57 15.89 4.13
CA LEU A 381 10.00 15.00 5.21
C LEU A 381 9.34 13.63 5.09
N ASP A 382 10.15 12.58 5.06
CA ASP A 382 9.74 11.21 5.36
C ASP A 382 10.31 10.75 6.72
N PRO A 383 9.50 10.73 7.79
CA PRO A 383 9.95 10.42 9.15
C PRO A 383 10.15 8.91 9.41
N ALA A 384 9.99 8.07 8.40
CA ALA A 384 10.30 6.64 8.45
C ALA A 384 10.75 6.18 7.05
N CYS A 385 11.82 6.82 6.55
CA CYS A 385 12.08 6.84 5.12
C CYS A 385 12.54 5.50 4.53
N GLY A 386 13.01 4.56 5.35
CA GLY A 386 13.53 3.28 4.86
C GLY A 386 14.62 3.52 3.81
N SER A 387 14.45 2.90 2.65
CA SER A 387 15.33 3.06 1.48
C SER A 387 15.15 4.37 0.69
N GLY A 388 14.26 5.27 1.12
CA GLY A 388 14.09 6.60 0.53
C GLY A 388 13.16 6.68 -0.68
N ASN A 389 12.32 5.68 -0.94
CA ASN A 389 11.48 5.64 -2.15
C ASN A 389 10.43 6.76 -2.23
N PHE A 390 9.77 7.13 -1.13
CA PHE A 390 8.87 8.30 -1.11
C PHE A 390 9.62 9.58 -1.47
N LEU A 391 10.81 9.77 -0.88
CA LEU A 391 11.67 10.92 -1.14
C LEU A 391 12.15 10.95 -2.60
N TYR A 392 12.53 9.80 -3.16
CA TYR A 392 12.90 9.67 -4.57
C TYR A 392 11.75 10.03 -5.52
N VAL A 393 10.55 9.49 -5.28
CA VAL A 393 9.38 9.81 -6.12
C VAL A 393 9.01 11.29 -6.00
N ALA A 394 9.04 11.85 -4.80
CA ALA A 394 8.80 13.28 -4.57
C ALA A 394 9.82 14.14 -5.32
N LEU A 395 11.12 13.82 -5.23
CA LEU A 395 12.18 14.52 -5.96
C LEU A 395 11.92 14.51 -7.47
N ARG A 396 11.61 13.34 -8.03
CA ARG A 396 11.35 13.18 -9.46
C ARG A 396 10.19 14.07 -9.91
N ARG A 397 9.10 14.13 -9.13
CA ARG A 397 7.95 14.98 -9.43
C ARG A 397 8.26 16.48 -9.33
N LEU A 398 9.08 16.89 -8.38
CA LEU A 398 9.54 18.28 -8.27
C LEU A 398 10.43 18.68 -9.46
N LEU A 399 11.34 17.80 -9.87
CA LEU A 399 12.20 18.01 -11.04
C LEU A 399 11.38 18.10 -12.33
N ASP A 400 10.42 17.19 -12.52
CA ASP A 400 9.49 17.22 -13.66
C ASP A 400 8.75 18.57 -13.73
N LEU A 401 8.21 19.04 -12.60
CA LEU A 401 7.51 20.33 -12.55
C LEU A 401 8.46 21.52 -12.82
N GLN A 402 9.68 21.52 -12.29
CA GLN A 402 10.64 22.59 -12.59
C GLN A 402 11.05 22.58 -14.06
N LYS A 403 11.20 21.40 -14.68
CA LYS A 403 11.46 21.27 -16.11
C LYS A 403 10.33 21.86 -16.94
N GLU A 404 9.08 21.70 -16.55
CA GLU A 404 7.95 22.37 -17.22
C GLU A 404 8.10 23.89 -17.18
N VAL A 405 8.50 24.45 -16.03
CA VAL A 405 8.74 25.90 -15.87
C VAL A 405 9.88 26.37 -16.78
N ILE A 406 11.02 25.67 -16.77
CA ILE A 406 12.18 25.95 -17.63
C ILE A 406 11.76 25.90 -19.10
N SER A 407 11.07 24.83 -19.49
CA SER A 407 10.59 24.61 -20.85
C SER A 407 9.58 25.68 -21.30
N TYR A 408 8.73 26.15 -20.39
CA TYR A 408 7.78 27.22 -20.65
C TYR A 408 8.50 28.57 -20.84
N ALA A 409 9.43 28.93 -19.96
CA ALA A 409 10.20 30.16 -20.05
C ALA A 409 10.95 30.23 -21.38
N ALA A 410 11.61 29.12 -21.71
CA ALA A 410 12.31 28.93 -22.96
C ALA A 410 11.37 29.23 -24.16
N ARG A 411 10.16 28.64 -24.20
CA ARG A 411 9.23 28.77 -25.34
C ARG A 411 8.80 30.20 -25.61
N GLN A 412 8.71 31.01 -24.55
CA GLN A 412 8.38 32.43 -24.65
C GLN A 412 9.58 33.30 -25.04
N GLY A 413 10.77 32.71 -25.23
CA GLY A 413 12.01 33.44 -25.54
C GLY A 413 12.52 34.27 -24.36
N LEU A 414 12.24 33.83 -23.14
CA LEU A 414 12.64 34.50 -21.91
C LEU A 414 14.05 34.05 -21.47
N PRO A 415 14.73 34.83 -20.60
CA PRO A 415 15.96 34.40 -19.93
C PRO A 415 15.86 32.99 -19.35
N GLU A 416 16.97 32.25 -19.42
CA GLU A 416 17.10 30.88 -18.92
C GLU A 416 16.83 30.82 -17.41
N ILE A 417 16.08 29.79 -17.00
CA ILE A 417 15.82 29.48 -15.59
C ILE A 417 16.73 28.31 -15.22
N PRO A 418 17.59 28.45 -14.20
CA PRO A 418 18.46 27.36 -13.77
C PRO A 418 17.65 26.24 -13.11
N LEU A 419 18.12 25.01 -13.26
CA LEU A 419 17.64 23.87 -12.46
C LEU A 419 18.16 24.05 -11.02
N THR A 420 17.25 24.20 -10.06
CA THR A 420 17.58 24.45 -8.65
C THR A 420 16.97 23.44 -7.69
N VAL A 421 16.00 22.63 -8.15
CA VAL A 421 15.48 21.49 -7.40
C VAL A 421 16.56 20.42 -7.29
N GLY A 422 16.70 19.83 -6.10
CA GLY A 422 17.70 18.77 -5.88
C GLY A 422 17.57 18.04 -4.54
N PRO A 423 18.43 17.03 -4.30
CA PRO A 423 18.35 16.16 -3.12
C PRO A 423 18.40 16.87 -1.76
N GLN A 424 18.94 18.09 -1.68
CA GLN A 424 18.98 18.92 -0.46
C GLN A 424 17.59 19.26 0.12
N GLN A 425 16.53 19.07 -0.67
CA GLN A 425 15.14 19.28 -0.26
C GLN A 425 14.52 18.09 0.47
N LEU A 426 15.20 16.94 0.47
CA LEU A 426 14.66 15.67 0.96
C LEU A 426 15.09 15.40 2.39
N TYR A 427 14.16 15.49 3.33
CA TYR A 427 14.40 15.21 4.74
C TYR A 427 13.93 13.79 5.04
N GLY A 428 14.75 13.03 5.75
CA GLY A 428 14.46 11.64 6.09
C GLY A 428 14.80 11.35 7.54
N ILE A 429 14.07 10.45 8.19
CA ILE A 429 14.45 9.87 9.47
C ILE A 429 14.41 8.35 9.33
N GLU A 430 15.50 7.69 9.69
CA GLU A 430 15.62 6.23 9.64
C GLU A 430 16.47 5.74 10.80
N ILE A 431 16.04 4.67 11.46
CA ILE A 431 16.75 4.11 12.62
C ILE A 431 17.85 3.13 12.20
N ASN A 432 17.65 2.42 11.09
CA ASN A 432 18.58 1.45 10.54
C ASN A 432 19.68 2.14 9.73
N GLU A 433 20.94 1.91 10.11
CA GLU A 433 22.11 2.52 9.46
C GLU A 433 22.19 2.25 7.96
N TYR A 434 21.92 1.02 7.54
CA TYR A 434 21.99 0.67 6.12
C TYR A 434 20.87 1.35 5.32
N ALA A 435 19.64 1.35 5.84
CA ALA A 435 18.50 1.92 5.13
C ALA A 435 18.69 3.43 4.99
N HIS A 436 19.22 4.06 6.05
CA HIS A 436 19.62 5.46 6.04
C HIS A 436 20.64 5.77 4.93
N GLU A 437 21.70 4.96 4.80
CA GLU A 437 22.69 5.16 3.75
C GLU A 437 22.09 4.93 2.35
N LEU A 438 21.30 3.87 2.19
CA LEU A 438 20.65 3.56 0.92
C LEU A 438 19.69 4.67 0.48
N ALA A 439 18.96 5.30 1.40
CA ALA A 439 18.09 6.43 1.09
C ALA A 439 18.85 7.59 0.46
N GLN A 440 20.06 7.88 0.97
CA GLN A 440 20.91 8.94 0.41
C GLN A 440 21.37 8.59 -1.02
N VAL A 441 21.84 7.36 -1.22
CA VAL A 441 22.31 6.89 -2.53
C VAL A 441 21.16 6.82 -3.54
N THR A 442 19.98 6.36 -3.12
CA THR A 442 18.78 6.31 -3.97
C THR A 442 18.34 7.70 -4.43
N ALA A 443 18.36 8.69 -3.54
CA ALA A 443 18.06 10.08 -3.89
C ALA A 443 19.07 10.65 -4.91
N TRP A 444 20.37 10.41 -4.71
CA TRP A 444 21.40 10.85 -5.65
C TRP A 444 21.30 10.15 -7.00
N ILE A 445 21.21 8.81 -7.03
CA ILE A 445 21.05 8.05 -8.27
C ILE A 445 19.83 8.56 -9.05
N GLY A 446 18.68 8.74 -8.39
CA GLY A 446 17.48 9.26 -9.04
C GLY A 446 17.66 10.67 -9.61
N TYR A 447 18.33 11.56 -8.89
CA TYR A 447 18.67 12.91 -9.37
C TYR A 447 19.57 12.86 -10.61
N LEU A 448 20.64 12.06 -10.55
CA LEU A 448 21.64 11.93 -11.61
C LEU A 448 21.04 11.32 -12.87
N GLN A 449 20.23 10.27 -12.71
CA GLN A 449 19.48 9.64 -13.79
C GLN A 449 18.56 10.65 -14.46
N TRP A 450 17.76 11.38 -13.67
CA TRP A 450 16.82 12.35 -14.20
C TRP A 450 17.53 13.45 -14.99
N ARG A 451 18.65 13.96 -14.48
CA ARG A 451 19.45 14.97 -15.17
C ARG A 451 19.99 14.48 -16.51
N HIS A 452 20.53 13.26 -16.52
CA HIS A 452 21.02 12.62 -17.75
C HIS A 452 19.90 12.43 -18.78
N GLU A 453 18.74 11.92 -18.36
CA GLU A 453 17.58 11.67 -19.23
C GLU A 453 16.94 12.94 -19.82
N ASN A 454 17.18 14.09 -19.20
CA ASN A 454 16.53 15.36 -19.55
C ASN A 454 17.51 16.44 -20.04
N GLY A 455 18.75 16.07 -20.37
CA GLY A 455 19.73 16.96 -21.00
C GLY A 455 20.49 17.88 -20.05
N PHE A 456 20.41 17.69 -18.73
CA PHE A 456 21.09 18.48 -17.69
C PHE A 456 22.43 17.86 -17.24
N GLY A 457 23.28 17.46 -18.18
CA GLY A 457 24.48 16.63 -17.92
C GLY A 457 25.68 17.32 -17.26
N GLU A 458 25.76 18.65 -17.26
CA GLU A 458 26.87 19.36 -16.60
C GLU A 458 26.73 19.31 -15.08
N MET A 459 27.76 18.85 -14.37
CA MET A 459 27.71 18.73 -12.91
C MET A 459 28.98 19.25 -12.27
N ASP A 460 28.82 19.82 -11.08
CA ASP A 460 29.94 20.20 -10.22
C ASP A 460 30.49 18.99 -9.46
N ASP A 461 31.75 19.11 -9.04
CA ASP A 461 32.35 18.22 -8.05
C ASP A 461 32.17 18.82 -6.63
N PRO A 462 31.93 18.01 -5.58
CA PRO A 462 31.75 16.55 -5.65
C PRO A 462 30.40 16.15 -6.26
N VAL A 463 30.40 15.02 -6.97
CA VAL A 463 29.24 14.42 -7.64
C VAL A 463 28.13 14.09 -6.65
N LEU A 464 28.49 13.56 -5.48
CA LEU A 464 27.58 13.31 -4.35
C LEU A 464 27.92 14.31 -3.24
N ARG A 465 26.92 15.01 -2.72
CA ARG A 465 27.09 15.85 -1.53
C ARG A 465 26.46 15.14 -0.32
N PRO A 466 27.04 15.22 0.88
CA PRO A 466 26.44 14.65 2.08
C PRO A 466 25.02 15.17 2.30
N LEU A 467 24.08 14.26 2.53
CA LEU A 467 22.67 14.59 2.79
C LEU A 467 22.40 14.60 4.29
N HIS A 468 22.85 15.66 4.97
CA HIS A 468 22.65 15.85 6.42
C HIS A 468 21.17 16.01 6.83
N ASN A 469 20.29 16.19 5.86
CA ASN A 469 18.84 16.25 5.97
C ASN A 469 18.19 14.86 6.14
N ILE A 470 18.88 13.77 5.77
CA ILE A 470 18.47 12.41 6.13
C ILE A 470 19.23 12.03 7.41
N ARG A 471 18.50 11.77 8.50
CA ARG A 471 19.07 11.59 9.84
C ARG A 471 18.92 10.16 10.34
N ARG A 472 20.01 9.59 10.87
CA ARG A 472 19.98 8.31 11.58
C ARG A 472 19.52 8.48 13.03
N MET A 473 18.24 8.28 13.30
CA MET A 473 17.66 8.39 14.63
C MET A 473 16.31 7.69 14.72
N ASP A 474 15.85 7.42 15.94
CA ASP A 474 14.46 7.05 16.18
C ASP A 474 13.57 8.30 16.03
N ALA A 475 12.46 8.17 15.31
CA ALA A 475 11.54 9.28 15.03
C ALA A 475 10.58 9.58 16.20
N ILE A 476 10.29 8.61 17.05
CA ILE A 476 9.22 8.68 18.05
C ILE A 476 9.70 8.59 19.49
N LEU A 477 10.88 8.03 19.76
CA LEU A 477 11.43 7.87 21.11
C LEU A 477 12.93 8.19 21.17
N ALA A 478 13.32 9.14 22.01
CA ALA A 478 14.70 9.38 22.42
C ALA A 478 14.78 9.41 23.95
N HIS A 479 15.99 9.49 24.49
CA HIS A 479 16.22 9.67 25.92
C HIS A 479 17.09 10.91 26.15
N ASP A 480 16.75 11.70 27.18
CA ASP A 480 17.59 12.82 27.60
C ASP A 480 18.84 12.35 28.37
N ALA A 481 19.65 13.30 28.83
CA ALA A 481 20.88 13.01 29.58
C ALA A 481 20.64 12.28 30.91
N ASP A 482 19.44 12.39 31.48
CA ASP A 482 19.02 11.74 32.72
C ASP A 482 18.33 10.38 32.46
N GLY A 483 18.24 9.96 31.19
CA GLY A 483 17.60 8.72 30.77
C GLY A 483 16.07 8.78 30.76
N ASN A 484 15.46 9.96 30.83
CA ASN A 484 14.01 10.09 30.69
C ASN A 484 13.61 10.04 29.21
N PRO A 485 12.49 9.38 28.87
CA PRO A 485 12.01 9.36 27.49
C PRO A 485 11.56 10.77 27.08
N VAL A 486 12.01 11.19 25.90
CA VAL A 486 11.69 12.48 25.28
C VAL A 486 11.31 12.28 23.82
N GLU A 487 10.51 13.20 23.28
CA GLU A 487 10.18 13.17 21.86
C GLU A 487 11.37 13.65 21.02
N PRO A 488 11.81 12.88 20.01
CA PRO A 488 12.85 13.32 19.09
C PRO A 488 12.41 14.55 18.28
N GLU A 489 13.31 15.49 17.99
CA GLU A 489 12.96 16.68 17.22
C GLU A 489 12.95 16.38 15.71
N TRP A 490 11.78 16.56 15.09
CA TRP A 490 11.63 16.45 13.63
C TRP A 490 11.97 17.79 12.98
N PRO A 491 12.70 17.80 11.84
CA PRO A 491 12.98 19.03 11.12
C PRO A 491 11.67 19.66 10.59
N ALA A 492 11.62 20.99 10.57
CA ALA A 492 10.53 21.69 9.89
C ALA A 492 10.58 21.43 8.37
N ALA A 493 9.42 21.12 7.80
CA ALA A 493 9.27 20.79 6.39
C ALA A 493 7.88 21.17 5.90
N GLU A 494 7.75 21.65 4.67
CA GLU A 494 6.47 22.06 4.09
C GLU A 494 5.45 20.93 4.07
N VAL A 495 5.90 19.70 3.75
CA VAL A 495 5.04 18.51 3.76
C VAL A 495 5.71 17.31 4.43
N ILE A 496 4.87 16.45 5.01
CA ILE A 496 5.26 15.13 5.53
C ILE A 496 4.61 14.03 4.69
N ILE A 497 5.39 13.09 4.18
CA ILE A 497 4.91 11.93 3.42
C ILE A 497 5.60 10.66 3.92
N GLY A 498 4.97 9.50 3.82
CA GLY A 498 5.70 8.25 4.09
C GLY A 498 4.84 7.06 4.49
N ASN A 499 5.53 5.97 4.80
CA ASN A 499 4.94 4.70 5.22
C ASN A 499 5.58 4.25 6.55
N PRO A 500 5.08 4.71 7.70
CA PRO A 500 5.63 4.31 9.00
C PRO A 500 5.36 2.83 9.31
N PRO A 501 6.12 2.21 10.25
CA PRO A 501 6.03 0.79 10.53
C PRO A 501 4.70 0.38 11.20
N PHE A 502 4.19 -0.79 10.81
CA PHE A 502 2.92 -1.36 11.32
C PHE A 502 3.18 -2.41 12.41
N LEU A 503 2.77 -2.11 13.64
CA LEU A 503 2.96 -3.02 14.76
C LEU A 503 1.88 -2.85 15.84
N GLY A 504 0.77 -3.56 15.67
CA GLY A 504 -0.40 -3.49 16.56
C GLY A 504 -0.43 -4.51 17.70
N GLY A 505 -1.10 -4.12 18.79
CA GLY A 505 -1.48 -5.02 19.89
C GLY A 505 -0.28 -5.61 20.64
N ASN A 506 -0.29 -6.92 20.88
CA ASN A 506 0.78 -7.57 21.65
C ASN A 506 2.10 -7.68 20.90
N LYS A 507 2.11 -7.48 19.56
CA LYS A 507 3.33 -7.56 18.76
C LYS A 507 4.31 -6.42 19.09
N ILE A 508 3.81 -5.25 19.51
CA ILE A 508 4.66 -4.10 19.86
C ILE A 508 5.70 -4.45 20.93
N ARG A 509 5.29 -5.19 21.97
CA ARG A 509 6.18 -5.66 23.05
C ARG A 509 7.08 -6.80 22.61
N GLN A 510 6.60 -7.66 21.72
CA GLN A 510 7.38 -8.79 21.21
C GLN A 510 8.58 -8.32 20.40
N GLU A 511 8.42 -7.27 19.58
CA GLU A 511 9.50 -6.76 18.73
C GLU A 511 10.37 -5.69 19.42
N LEU A 512 9.77 -4.73 20.14
CA LEU A 512 10.50 -3.59 20.71
C LEU A 512 11.02 -3.82 22.13
N GLY A 513 10.52 -4.86 22.82
CA GLY A 513 10.82 -5.14 24.23
C GLY A 513 10.00 -4.30 25.21
N ASP A 514 9.87 -4.78 26.45
CA ASP A 514 8.99 -4.18 27.46
C ASP A 514 9.44 -2.77 27.90
N GLU A 515 10.74 -2.56 28.13
CA GLU A 515 11.28 -1.27 28.61
C GLU A 515 11.07 -0.13 27.59
N THR A 516 11.31 -0.40 26.31
CA THR A 516 11.09 0.54 25.20
C THR A 516 9.61 0.91 25.10
N VAL A 517 8.73 -0.09 25.16
CA VAL A 517 7.28 0.12 25.06
C VAL A 517 6.74 0.89 26.27
N ASP A 518 7.23 0.60 27.48
CA ASP A 518 6.83 1.33 28.68
C ASP A 518 7.26 2.79 28.62
N SER A 519 8.46 3.06 28.11
CA SER A 519 8.98 4.42 27.88
C SER A 519 8.15 5.16 26.84
N LEU A 520 7.82 4.51 25.72
CA LEU A 520 6.96 5.05 24.68
C LEU A 520 5.55 5.37 25.21
N PHE A 521 4.94 4.45 25.95
CA PHE A 521 3.60 4.65 26.52
C PHE A 521 3.59 5.77 27.55
N LYS A 522 4.64 5.90 28.37
CA LYS A 522 4.80 7.01 29.31
C LYS A 522 4.89 8.35 28.57
N LEU A 523 5.68 8.42 27.49
CA LEU A 523 5.92 9.64 26.71
C LEU A 523 4.65 10.17 26.00
N TYR A 524 3.81 9.27 25.48
CA TYR A 524 2.60 9.65 24.74
C TYR A 524 1.30 9.50 25.55
N ASN A 525 1.41 9.25 26.86
CA ASN A 525 0.26 9.09 27.73
C ASN A 525 -0.71 10.28 27.62
N GLY A 526 -2.02 9.98 27.56
CA GLY A 526 -3.08 10.97 27.35
C GLY A 526 -3.28 11.43 25.91
N ARG A 527 -2.33 11.17 25.00
CA ARG A 527 -2.46 11.48 23.56
C ARG A 527 -2.77 10.22 22.75
N ILE A 528 -1.94 9.19 22.92
CA ILE A 528 -2.06 7.90 22.24
C ILE A 528 -2.31 6.80 23.28
N PRO A 529 -3.41 6.04 23.18
CA PRO A 529 -3.69 4.96 24.13
C PRO A 529 -2.65 3.83 24.03
N ALA A 530 -2.38 3.18 25.16
CA ALA A 530 -1.55 1.97 25.18
C ALA A 530 -2.14 0.90 24.23
N PHE A 531 -1.26 0.11 23.62
CA PHE A 531 -1.58 -0.90 22.59
C PHE A 531 -2.10 -0.36 21.25
N ALA A 532 -2.14 0.96 21.06
CA ALA A 532 -2.32 1.51 19.73
C ALA A 532 -1.19 1.03 18.79
N ASP A 533 -1.52 0.86 17.52
CA ASP A 533 -0.58 0.51 16.47
C ASP A 533 0.57 1.53 16.44
N LEU A 534 1.80 1.04 16.28
CA LEU A 534 3.02 1.84 16.27
C LEU A 534 2.97 3.00 15.26
N VAL A 535 2.27 2.84 14.14
CA VAL A 535 2.04 3.91 13.16
C VAL A 535 1.31 5.13 13.72
N CYS A 536 0.47 4.97 14.75
CA CYS A 536 -0.31 6.08 15.33
C CYS A 536 0.59 7.16 15.95
N TYR A 537 1.80 6.81 16.37
CA TYR A 537 2.76 7.75 16.97
C TYR A 537 3.31 8.71 15.90
N TRP A 538 3.55 8.25 14.68
CA TRP A 538 3.93 9.12 13.56
C TRP A 538 2.81 10.07 13.15
N PHE A 539 1.56 9.58 13.15
CA PHE A 539 0.39 10.43 12.90
C PHE A 539 0.27 11.55 13.95
N GLU A 540 0.46 11.25 15.24
CA GLU A 540 0.42 12.26 16.30
C GLU A 540 1.55 13.29 16.15
N LYS A 541 2.76 12.84 15.81
CA LYS A 541 3.89 13.76 15.58
C LYS A 541 3.69 14.65 14.36
N ALA A 542 3.20 14.10 13.24
CA ALA A 542 2.88 14.87 12.05
C ALA A 542 1.76 15.89 12.32
N ARG A 543 0.72 15.49 13.06
CA ARG A 543 -0.34 16.40 13.53
C ARG A 543 0.24 17.53 14.40
N ALA A 544 1.11 17.20 15.34
CA ALA A 544 1.74 18.20 16.21
C ALA A 544 2.66 19.17 15.43
N GLN A 545 3.34 18.73 14.37
CA GLN A 545 4.10 19.61 13.47
C GLN A 545 3.18 20.59 12.73
N ILE A 546 2.02 20.12 12.28
CA ILE A 546 1.02 20.98 11.61
C ILE A 546 0.43 21.99 12.58
N GLU A 547 0.06 21.56 13.79
CA GLU A 547 -0.46 22.44 14.85
C GLU A 547 0.55 23.55 15.26
N ARG A 548 1.86 23.29 15.10
CA ARG A 548 2.94 24.23 15.41
C ARG A 548 3.37 25.08 14.21
N ASP A 549 2.67 25.02 13.09
CA ASP A 549 3.02 25.69 11.83
C ASP A 549 4.44 25.32 11.30
N GLN A 550 4.96 24.16 11.69
CA GLN A 550 6.24 23.62 11.22
C GLN A 550 6.08 22.75 9.96
N THR A 551 4.83 22.39 9.64
CA THR A 551 4.42 21.64 8.46
C THR A 551 3.04 22.11 8.01
N GLN A 552 2.78 22.15 6.69
CA GLN A 552 1.49 22.60 6.18
C GLN A 552 0.48 21.45 6.07
N ARG A 553 0.95 20.24 5.74
CA ARG A 553 0.13 19.07 5.46
C ARG A 553 0.94 17.78 5.54
N ALA A 554 0.26 16.68 5.83
CA ALA A 554 0.84 15.36 5.89
C ALA A 554 0.01 14.33 5.14
N GLY A 555 0.65 13.29 4.60
CA GLY A 555 -0.02 12.08 4.14
C GLY A 555 0.76 10.82 4.50
N LEU A 556 0.11 9.90 5.18
CA LEU A 556 0.76 8.72 5.74
C LEU A 556 -0.06 7.45 5.48
N LEU A 557 0.63 6.33 5.31
CA LEU A 557 0.02 5.00 5.34
C LEU A 557 -0.16 4.49 6.77
N ALA A 558 -1.20 3.67 6.97
CA ALA A 558 -1.43 2.93 8.20
C ALA A 558 -2.13 1.60 7.90
N THR A 559 -2.18 0.70 8.88
CA THR A 559 -3.09 -0.45 8.81
C THR A 559 -4.54 0.04 8.79
N ASN A 560 -5.45 -0.67 8.12
CA ASN A 560 -6.87 -0.27 8.11
C ASN A 560 -7.52 -0.25 9.51
N SER A 561 -6.86 -0.87 10.48
CA SER A 561 -7.22 -0.84 11.89
C SER A 561 -7.09 0.55 12.52
N ILE A 562 -6.47 1.53 11.85
CA ILE A 562 -6.44 2.94 12.31
C ILE A 562 -7.85 3.52 12.48
N ARG A 563 -8.83 2.98 11.75
CA ARG A 563 -10.23 3.42 11.74
C ARG A 563 -11.04 3.06 12.98
N GLY A 564 -10.50 2.23 13.87
CA GLY A 564 -11.27 1.66 14.97
C GLY A 564 -10.49 1.46 16.26
N GLY A 565 -11.23 1.19 17.34
CA GLY A 565 -10.67 0.88 18.65
C GLY A 565 -9.76 1.98 19.19
N VAL A 566 -8.65 1.58 19.80
CA VAL A 566 -7.66 2.49 20.40
C VAL A 566 -6.89 3.31 19.38
N ASN A 567 -6.75 2.83 18.14
CA ASN A 567 -5.98 3.50 17.09
C ASN A 567 -6.70 4.76 16.59
N ARG A 568 -8.04 4.74 16.55
CA ARG A 568 -8.87 5.86 16.05
C ARG A 568 -8.64 7.17 16.80
N ARG A 569 -8.12 7.12 18.03
CA ARG A 569 -7.82 8.32 18.84
C ARG A 569 -6.91 9.29 18.10
N VAL A 570 -5.98 8.83 17.27
CA VAL A 570 -5.11 9.76 16.53
C VAL A 570 -5.85 10.54 15.44
N LEU A 571 -6.82 9.91 14.77
CA LEU A 571 -7.67 10.58 13.76
C LEU A 571 -8.61 11.59 14.41
N GLU A 572 -9.12 11.28 15.61
CA GLU A 572 -9.89 12.22 16.43
C GLU A 572 -9.06 13.45 16.78
N ARG A 573 -7.82 13.26 17.24
CA ARG A 573 -6.91 14.38 17.54
C ARG A 573 -6.57 15.23 16.31
N ILE A 574 -6.42 14.60 15.14
CA ILE A 574 -6.25 15.34 13.87
C ILE A 574 -7.45 16.25 13.63
N LYS A 575 -8.68 15.77 13.84
CA LYS A 575 -9.91 16.58 13.74
C LYS A 575 -10.06 17.64 14.84
N GLU A 576 -9.47 17.44 16.01
CA GLU A 576 -9.46 18.45 17.09
C GLU A 576 -8.64 19.70 16.70
N THR A 577 -7.64 19.55 15.82
CA THR A 577 -6.64 20.61 15.52
C THR A 577 -6.50 20.95 14.03
N GLY A 578 -7.25 20.26 13.16
CA GLY A 578 -7.20 20.37 11.71
C GLY A 578 -8.30 19.56 11.04
N ASP A 579 -8.07 19.10 9.81
CA ASP A 579 -9.03 18.27 9.08
C ASP A 579 -8.37 17.21 8.21
N ILE A 580 -9.13 16.15 7.90
CA ILE A 580 -8.76 15.11 6.94
C ILE A 580 -9.34 15.52 5.59
N PHE A 581 -8.47 15.83 4.63
CA PHE A 581 -8.89 16.23 3.28
C PHE A 581 -8.85 15.07 2.28
N MET A 582 -8.12 13.99 2.60
CA MET A 582 -8.06 12.83 1.72
C MET A 582 -7.93 11.54 2.54
N ALA A 583 -8.64 10.50 2.14
CA ALA A 583 -8.41 9.17 2.67
C ALA A 583 -8.72 8.06 1.67
N TRP A 584 -7.96 6.97 1.73
CA TRP A 584 -8.41 5.65 1.29
C TRP A 584 -8.69 4.82 2.53
N SER A 585 -9.94 4.46 2.74
CA SER A 585 -10.41 3.82 3.96
C SER A 585 -9.94 2.37 4.05
N ASP A 586 -9.86 1.67 2.93
CA ASP A 586 -9.56 0.24 2.92
C ASP A 586 -9.04 -0.24 1.55
N ASN A 587 -7.73 -0.11 1.31
CA ASN A 587 -7.08 -0.48 0.05
C ASN A 587 -6.44 -1.88 0.15
N PRO A 588 -6.68 -2.81 -0.80
CA PRO A 588 -5.98 -4.09 -0.83
C PRO A 588 -4.49 -3.86 -1.08
N TRP A 589 -3.66 -4.53 -0.31
CA TRP A 589 -2.21 -4.34 -0.33
C TRP A 589 -1.50 -5.68 -0.17
N ILE A 590 -0.31 -5.82 -0.76
CA ILE A 590 0.52 -7.01 -0.56
C ILE A 590 1.75 -6.58 0.22
N LEU A 591 1.88 -7.04 1.47
CA LEU A 591 3.03 -6.79 2.34
C LEU A 591 3.64 -8.13 2.73
N ASP A 592 4.93 -8.35 2.47
CA ASP A 592 5.62 -9.61 2.77
C ASP A 592 4.87 -10.86 2.22
N GLY A 593 4.31 -10.75 1.01
CA GLY A 593 3.55 -11.82 0.35
C GLY A 593 2.19 -12.12 0.98
N ALA A 594 1.83 -11.41 2.06
CA ALA A 594 0.53 -11.48 2.70
C ALA A 594 -0.38 -10.36 2.18
N ALA A 595 -1.61 -10.71 1.83
CA ALA A 595 -2.63 -9.71 1.55
C ALA A 595 -3.02 -9.02 2.86
N VAL A 596 -2.65 -7.74 2.97
CA VAL A 596 -3.03 -6.84 4.06
C VAL A 596 -3.95 -5.75 3.53
N ARG A 597 -4.58 -5.03 4.46
CA ARG A 597 -5.48 -3.93 4.15
C ARG A 597 -4.91 -2.67 4.79
N VAL A 598 -4.70 -1.64 3.98
CA VAL A 598 -4.10 -0.38 4.44
C VAL A 598 -5.12 0.76 4.32
N SER A 599 -4.96 1.75 5.19
CA SER A 599 -5.56 3.07 5.01
C SER A 599 -4.47 4.05 4.63
N ILE A 600 -4.83 5.01 3.78
CA ILE A 600 -3.99 6.15 3.41
C ILE A 600 -4.74 7.38 3.88
N VAL A 601 -4.08 8.30 4.57
CA VAL A 601 -4.75 9.48 5.15
C VAL A 601 -3.93 10.73 4.91
N GLY A 602 -4.52 11.72 4.26
CA GLY A 602 -4.01 13.07 4.05
C GLY A 602 -4.75 14.08 4.92
N PHE A 603 -4.02 14.88 5.69
CA PHE A 603 -4.57 15.85 6.61
C PHE A 603 -3.74 17.14 6.68
N ASP A 604 -4.40 18.24 7.03
CA ASP A 604 -3.81 19.56 7.21
C ASP A 604 -4.49 20.30 8.38
N ASN A 605 -4.23 21.59 8.53
CA ASN A 605 -4.86 22.44 9.55
C ASN A 605 -6.33 22.83 9.24
N GLY A 606 -6.97 22.18 8.26
CA GLY A 606 -8.32 22.49 7.79
C GLY A 606 -8.37 23.49 6.63
N ALA A 607 -7.21 23.89 6.07
CA ALA A 607 -7.15 24.79 4.92
C ALA A 607 -7.78 24.18 3.67
N GLN A 608 -7.53 22.90 3.40
CA GLN A 608 -8.06 22.20 2.23
C GLN A 608 -9.56 21.90 2.39
N GLN A 609 -10.38 22.50 1.52
CA GLN A 609 -11.84 22.34 1.57
C GLN A 609 -12.38 21.18 0.74
N ALA A 610 -11.73 20.82 -0.37
CA ALA A 610 -12.16 19.67 -1.15
C ALA A 610 -11.71 18.39 -0.44
N ARG A 611 -12.66 17.47 -0.21
CA ARG A 611 -12.39 16.18 0.44
C ARG A 611 -12.57 15.03 -0.54
N ILE A 612 -11.67 14.05 -0.48
CA ILE A 612 -11.71 12.85 -1.31
C ILE A 612 -11.65 11.62 -0.42
N LEU A 613 -12.65 10.74 -0.53
CA LEU A 613 -12.67 9.45 0.16
C LEU A 613 -12.75 8.33 -0.88
N ASP A 614 -11.79 7.41 -0.86
CA ASP A 614 -11.72 6.27 -1.77
C ASP A 614 -11.80 6.68 -3.25
N GLY A 615 -11.17 7.81 -3.59
CA GLY A 615 -11.17 8.39 -4.94
C GLY A 615 -12.43 9.17 -5.31
N VAL A 616 -13.41 9.29 -4.41
CA VAL A 616 -14.68 10.00 -4.65
C VAL A 616 -14.73 11.32 -3.87
N PRO A 617 -15.13 12.43 -4.50
CA PRO A 617 -15.37 13.69 -3.79
C PRO A 617 -16.49 13.56 -2.76
N VAL A 618 -16.24 14.02 -1.53
CA VAL A 618 -17.20 13.98 -0.41
C VAL A 618 -17.26 15.34 0.31
N SER A 619 -18.34 15.59 1.04
CA SER A 619 -18.51 16.82 1.82
C SER A 619 -17.71 16.80 3.13
N THR A 620 -17.58 15.63 3.76
CA THR A 620 -16.85 15.41 5.01
C THR A 620 -16.23 14.01 5.04
N ILE A 621 -15.17 13.86 5.82
CA ILE A 621 -14.56 12.56 6.16
C ILE A 621 -14.57 12.46 7.69
N ASN A 622 -15.31 11.50 8.25
CA ASN A 622 -15.40 11.24 9.68
C ASN A 622 -14.13 10.57 10.22
N ILE A 623 -13.99 10.50 11.54
CA ILE A 623 -12.81 9.90 12.20
C ILE A 623 -12.65 8.40 11.98
N ASP A 624 -13.68 7.70 11.49
CA ASP A 624 -13.64 6.29 11.07
C ASP A 624 -13.35 6.10 9.56
N LEU A 625 -12.97 7.20 8.88
CA LEU A 625 -12.73 7.31 7.45
C LEU A 625 -13.95 6.93 6.62
N THR A 626 -15.11 7.45 7.00
CA THR A 626 -16.36 7.36 6.24
C THR A 626 -16.92 8.75 5.95
N SER A 627 -17.84 8.90 5.01
CA SER A 627 -18.43 10.21 4.66
C SER A 627 -19.90 10.37 5.02
N GLN A 628 -20.53 9.29 5.49
CA GLN A 628 -21.95 9.24 5.85
C GLN A 628 -22.17 9.77 7.27
N VAL A 629 -23.32 9.44 7.87
CA VAL A 629 -23.64 9.66 9.29
C VAL A 629 -22.45 9.35 10.19
N ASP A 630 -22.08 10.31 11.03
CA ASP A 630 -21.01 10.15 12.01
C ASP A 630 -21.46 9.33 13.22
N LEU A 631 -21.46 8.01 13.05
CA LEU A 631 -21.81 7.07 14.10
C LEU A 631 -20.77 7.00 15.23
N THR A 632 -19.62 7.65 15.05
CA THR A 632 -18.56 7.67 16.08
C THR A 632 -18.99 8.43 17.34
N ARG A 633 -20.05 9.23 17.22
CA ARG A 633 -20.74 9.95 18.29
C ARG A 633 -21.66 9.08 19.15
N ALA A 634 -21.86 7.79 18.81
CA ALA A 634 -22.76 6.93 19.58
C ALA A 634 -22.19 6.59 20.97
N PHE A 635 -23.07 6.55 21.95
CA PHE A 635 -22.75 6.24 23.35
C PHE A 635 -23.19 4.82 23.73
N ARG A 636 -22.54 4.25 24.74
CA ARG A 636 -23.05 3.02 25.35
C ARG A 636 -24.31 3.33 26.15
N LEU A 637 -25.32 2.48 25.98
CA LEU A 637 -26.61 2.57 26.63
C LEU A 637 -26.62 1.64 27.83
N SER A 638 -26.93 2.18 29.02
CA SER A 638 -26.96 1.41 30.27
C SER A 638 -27.95 0.23 30.23
N GLU A 639 -29.00 0.35 29.42
CA GLU A 639 -30.02 -0.69 29.21
C GLU A 639 -29.50 -1.97 28.52
N ASN A 640 -28.34 -1.89 27.86
CA ASN A 640 -27.74 -3.03 27.15
C ASN A 640 -26.64 -3.73 27.96
N LEU A 641 -26.26 -3.21 29.12
CA LEU A 641 -25.21 -3.79 29.95
C LEU A 641 -25.65 -5.14 30.56
N ASP A 642 -24.69 -6.00 30.88
CA ASP A 642 -24.91 -7.31 31.50
C ASP A 642 -25.81 -8.30 30.72
N ILE A 643 -25.94 -8.12 29.40
CA ILE A 643 -26.70 -9.02 28.52
C ILE A 643 -25.79 -9.85 27.61
N CYS A 644 -24.78 -9.22 26.99
CA CYS A 644 -23.88 -9.87 26.02
C CYS A 644 -22.52 -10.18 26.66
N TYR A 645 -22.02 -11.40 26.45
CA TYR A 645 -20.79 -11.91 27.04
C TYR A 645 -19.91 -12.61 26.00
N ILE A 646 -18.60 -12.55 26.18
CA ILE A 646 -17.65 -13.36 25.41
C ILE A 646 -17.58 -14.78 26.00
N GLY A 647 -17.42 -15.79 25.15
CA GLY A 647 -17.20 -17.16 25.59
C GLY A 647 -15.85 -17.39 26.30
N THR A 648 -15.62 -18.64 26.70
CA THR A 648 -14.46 -19.04 27.48
C THR A 648 -13.19 -19.05 26.64
N LYS A 649 -12.05 -18.73 27.27
CA LYS A 649 -10.72 -18.87 26.67
C LYS A 649 -9.97 -20.00 27.32
N LYS A 650 -10.01 -21.20 26.73
CA LYS A 650 -9.36 -22.41 27.27
C LYS A 650 -7.84 -22.27 27.40
N ALA A 651 -7.15 -21.88 26.32
CA ALA A 651 -5.68 -21.84 26.21
C ALA A 651 -5.01 -23.17 26.61
N GLY A 652 -5.21 -24.17 25.75
CA GLY A 652 -4.82 -25.57 25.94
C GLY A 652 -5.88 -26.50 25.34
N ASP A 653 -5.56 -27.77 25.18
CA ASP A 653 -6.44 -28.79 24.57
C ASP A 653 -7.43 -29.36 25.59
N PHE A 654 -8.35 -28.52 26.08
CA PHE A 654 -9.42 -28.92 27.00
C PHE A 654 -10.61 -29.59 26.30
N ASP A 655 -10.66 -29.53 24.96
CA ASP A 655 -11.74 -30.11 24.18
C ASP A 655 -11.47 -31.58 23.83
N ILE A 656 -12.52 -32.39 23.88
CA ILE A 656 -12.48 -33.83 23.67
C ILE A 656 -13.53 -34.25 22.64
N ASP A 657 -13.26 -35.35 21.94
CA ASP A 657 -14.17 -35.92 20.96
C ASP A 657 -15.36 -36.66 21.61
N PRO A 658 -16.49 -36.85 20.90
CA PRO A 658 -17.70 -37.47 21.45
C PRO A 658 -17.52 -38.85 22.06
N SER A 659 -16.62 -39.67 21.50
CA SER A 659 -16.33 -41.01 22.01
C SER A 659 -15.71 -40.94 23.41
N MET A 660 -14.75 -40.04 23.60
CA MET A 660 -14.10 -39.82 24.89
C MET A 660 -15.06 -39.18 25.90
N ALA A 661 -15.84 -38.19 25.47
CA ALA A 661 -16.88 -37.59 26.30
C ALA A 661 -17.89 -38.63 26.79
N LYS A 662 -18.33 -39.55 25.92
CA LYS A 662 -19.21 -40.66 26.30
C LYS A 662 -18.57 -41.53 27.38
N THR A 663 -17.30 -41.92 27.22
CA THR A 663 -16.57 -42.68 28.24
C THR A 663 -16.51 -41.94 29.58
N PHE A 664 -16.30 -40.61 29.57
CA PHE A 664 -16.22 -39.83 30.81
C PHE A 664 -17.59 -39.73 31.48
N LEU A 665 -18.65 -39.49 30.71
CA LEU A 665 -20.02 -39.36 31.22
C LEU A 665 -20.59 -40.68 31.78
N GLU A 666 -20.15 -41.83 31.27
CA GLU A 666 -20.55 -43.16 31.76
C GLU A 666 -19.73 -43.62 32.98
N ALA A 667 -18.61 -42.95 33.28
CA ALA A 667 -17.76 -43.30 34.41
C ALA A 667 -18.32 -42.80 35.75
N THR A 668 -18.06 -43.56 36.82
CA THR A 668 -18.43 -43.19 38.19
C THR A 668 -17.20 -42.69 38.94
N ASN A 669 -17.36 -41.60 39.69
CA ASN A 669 -16.29 -41.04 40.53
C ASN A 669 -16.46 -41.49 41.99
N ARG A 670 -15.36 -41.70 42.71
CA ARG A 670 -15.40 -42.16 44.12
C ARG A 670 -16.11 -41.20 45.07
N ASN A 671 -16.10 -39.91 44.75
CA ASN A 671 -16.78 -38.86 45.52
C ASN A 671 -18.30 -38.76 45.22
N GLY A 672 -18.82 -39.57 44.30
CA GLY A 672 -20.23 -39.56 43.89
C GLY A 672 -20.63 -38.41 42.97
N CYS A 673 -19.72 -37.51 42.62
CA CYS A 673 -20.00 -36.42 41.66
C CYS A 673 -20.14 -36.98 40.24
N LEU A 674 -20.99 -36.37 39.42
CA LEU A 674 -21.21 -36.82 38.05
C LEU A 674 -20.29 -36.06 37.10
N ASN A 675 -19.61 -36.74 36.18
CA ASN A 675 -18.76 -36.05 35.19
C ASN A 675 -19.56 -35.08 34.30
N SER A 676 -20.89 -35.19 34.23
CA SER A 676 -21.78 -34.21 33.60
C SER A 676 -21.71 -32.81 34.22
N ASP A 677 -21.16 -32.67 35.43
CA ASP A 677 -20.99 -31.38 36.11
C ASP A 677 -19.79 -30.59 35.55
N VAL A 678 -18.87 -31.25 34.84
CA VAL A 678 -17.63 -30.64 34.31
C VAL A 678 -17.36 -30.96 32.84
N VAL A 679 -18.11 -31.88 32.23
CA VAL A 679 -18.02 -32.23 30.81
C VAL A 679 -19.26 -31.72 30.08
N PHE A 680 -19.07 -30.72 29.24
CA PHE A 680 -20.16 -30.00 28.57
C PHE A 680 -20.00 -30.04 27.04
N PRO A 681 -21.10 -29.96 26.27
CA PRO A 681 -21.05 -29.62 24.85
C PRO A 681 -20.26 -28.32 24.63
N TRP A 682 -19.44 -28.29 23.59
CA TRP A 682 -18.61 -27.14 23.25
C TRP A 682 -18.95 -26.59 21.88
N VAL A 683 -19.01 -25.26 21.76
CA VAL A 683 -19.25 -24.58 20.48
C VAL A 683 -18.21 -23.49 20.26
N ASN A 684 -17.72 -23.40 19.02
CA ASN A 684 -16.91 -22.27 18.57
C ASN A 684 -17.54 -21.52 17.40
N GLY A 685 -16.98 -20.37 17.04
CA GLY A 685 -17.50 -19.55 15.94
C GLY A 685 -17.63 -20.32 14.61
N LEU A 686 -16.69 -21.24 14.32
CA LEU A 686 -16.74 -22.08 13.14
C LEU A 686 -17.91 -23.08 13.19
N ALA A 687 -18.17 -23.69 14.35
CA ALA A 687 -19.28 -24.63 14.54
C ALA A 687 -20.66 -23.97 14.39
N ILE A 688 -20.76 -22.64 14.55
CA ILE A 688 -22.00 -21.90 14.30
C ILE A 688 -22.24 -21.73 12.79
N VAL A 689 -21.21 -21.33 12.03
CA VAL A 689 -21.39 -20.96 10.61
C VAL A 689 -21.23 -22.15 9.66
N GLN A 690 -20.46 -23.16 10.07
CA GLN A 690 -20.26 -24.43 9.38
C GLN A 690 -21.08 -25.55 10.04
N LYS A 691 -20.91 -26.79 9.56
CA LYS A 691 -21.55 -27.94 10.21
C LYS A 691 -20.95 -28.13 11.61
N PRO A 692 -21.77 -28.20 12.67
CA PRO A 692 -21.28 -28.46 14.02
C PRO A 692 -20.54 -29.81 14.05
N SER A 693 -19.25 -29.79 14.38
CA SER A 693 -18.58 -30.99 14.86
C SER A 693 -18.97 -31.13 16.33
N PRO A 694 -19.67 -32.20 16.74
CA PRO A 694 -20.00 -32.38 18.14
C PRO A 694 -18.69 -32.55 18.90
N LYS A 695 -18.31 -31.55 19.68
CA LYS A 695 -17.17 -31.60 20.59
C LYS A 695 -17.67 -31.34 21.99
N TYR A 696 -16.91 -31.84 22.96
CA TYR A 696 -17.13 -31.58 24.37
C TYR A 696 -15.92 -30.86 24.93
N ILE A 697 -16.07 -30.25 26.09
CA ILE A 697 -15.00 -29.56 26.79
C ILE A 697 -15.05 -29.87 28.27
N ILE A 698 -13.87 -30.03 28.85
CA ILE A 698 -13.69 -30.12 30.29
C ILE A 698 -13.63 -28.70 30.85
N TYR A 699 -14.56 -28.36 31.72
CA TYR A 699 -14.72 -27.04 32.30
C TYR A 699 -14.96 -27.15 33.80
N PHE A 700 -13.88 -26.97 34.56
CA PHE A 700 -13.90 -26.98 36.03
C PHE A 700 -14.34 -25.65 36.66
N ASN A 701 -14.69 -24.65 35.86
CA ASN A 701 -15.11 -23.35 36.37
C ASN A 701 -14.08 -22.74 37.36
N GLU A 702 -14.49 -22.40 38.60
CA GLU A 702 -13.62 -21.93 39.69
C GLU A 702 -13.37 -23.00 40.76
N LEU A 703 -13.57 -24.28 40.45
CA LEU A 703 -13.27 -25.36 41.40
C LEU A 703 -11.79 -25.32 41.80
N SER A 704 -11.54 -25.53 43.09
CA SER A 704 -10.21 -25.78 43.64
C SER A 704 -9.58 -27.03 43.01
N GLU A 705 -8.27 -27.20 43.15
CA GLU A 705 -7.59 -28.39 42.62
C GLU A 705 -8.14 -29.65 43.28
N GLU A 706 -8.40 -29.57 44.59
CA GLU A 706 -8.97 -30.64 45.39
C GLU A 706 -10.36 -31.05 44.89
N GLU A 707 -11.25 -30.09 44.66
CA GLU A 707 -12.59 -30.35 44.12
C GLU A 707 -12.52 -30.89 42.69
N ALA A 708 -11.68 -30.29 41.84
CA ALA A 708 -11.51 -30.73 40.45
C ALA A 708 -10.96 -32.16 40.37
N SER A 709 -10.05 -32.54 41.26
CA SER A 709 -9.47 -33.89 41.34
C SER A 709 -10.50 -34.99 41.65
N GLY A 710 -11.66 -34.60 42.20
CA GLY A 710 -12.78 -35.48 42.43
C GLY A 710 -13.45 -36.00 41.14
N TYR A 711 -13.26 -35.31 40.01
CA TYR A 711 -13.70 -35.75 38.69
C TYR A 711 -12.57 -36.55 38.01
N GLU A 712 -12.42 -37.81 38.39
CA GLU A 712 -11.20 -38.61 38.18
C GLU A 712 -10.72 -38.65 36.73
N LEU A 713 -11.61 -39.01 35.78
CA LEU A 713 -11.23 -39.11 34.36
C LEU A 713 -11.00 -37.73 33.71
N PRO A 714 -11.90 -36.73 33.84
CA PRO A 714 -11.64 -35.39 33.33
C PRO A 714 -10.36 -34.77 33.91
N PHE A 715 -10.12 -34.89 35.21
CA PHE A 715 -8.95 -34.29 35.86
C PHE A 715 -7.66 -34.95 35.40
N LYS A 716 -7.64 -36.29 35.33
CA LYS A 716 -6.50 -37.04 34.80
C LYS A 716 -6.15 -36.62 33.38
N TYR A 717 -7.15 -36.44 32.51
CA TYR A 717 -6.92 -35.97 31.14
C TYR A 717 -6.23 -34.59 31.13
N VAL A 718 -6.75 -33.64 31.91
CA VAL A 718 -6.16 -32.29 31.99
C VAL A 718 -4.75 -32.34 32.59
N GLN A 719 -4.50 -33.22 33.55
CA GLN A 719 -3.17 -33.42 34.14
C GLN A 719 -2.17 -33.93 33.11
N GLU A 720 -2.54 -34.93 32.31
CA GLU A 720 -1.66 -35.54 31.30
C GLU A 720 -1.39 -34.61 30.11
N ASN A 721 -2.38 -33.81 29.69
CA ASN A 721 -2.30 -33.04 28.45
C ASN A 721 -2.00 -31.55 28.65
N ILE A 722 -2.38 -30.95 29.80
CA ILE A 722 -2.35 -29.50 30.00
C ILE A 722 -1.28 -29.06 31.01
N TYR A 723 -1.06 -29.82 32.08
CA TYR A 723 -0.16 -29.43 33.18
C TYR A 723 1.23 -29.02 32.67
N HIS A 724 1.89 -29.89 31.90
CA HIS A 724 3.24 -29.65 31.39
C HIS A 724 3.33 -28.45 30.43
N VAL A 725 2.27 -28.19 29.66
CA VAL A 725 2.17 -27.03 28.76
C VAL A 725 2.04 -25.74 29.57
N ARG A 726 1.22 -25.75 30.61
CA ARG A 726 0.98 -24.59 31.50
C ARG A 726 2.22 -24.20 32.29
N GLN A 727 3.02 -25.16 32.77
CA GLN A 727 4.23 -24.86 33.56
C GLN A 727 5.26 -24.03 32.80
N LYS A 728 5.25 -24.06 31.45
CA LYS A 728 6.13 -23.26 30.59
C LYS A 728 5.59 -21.86 30.28
N ASN A 729 4.40 -21.49 30.76
CA ASN A 729 3.77 -20.21 30.48
C ASN A 729 4.38 -19.10 31.36
N ASN A 730 4.55 -17.89 30.83
CA ASN A 730 5.08 -16.74 31.58
C ASN A 730 4.07 -16.19 32.61
N GLU A 731 2.77 -16.38 32.40
CA GLU A 731 1.70 -15.91 33.28
C GLU A 731 1.57 -16.80 34.52
N GLU A 732 1.79 -16.24 35.71
CA GLU A 732 1.77 -16.98 36.98
C GLU A 732 0.43 -17.67 37.25
N ARG A 733 -0.69 -16.99 36.98
CA ARG A 733 -2.03 -17.58 37.13
C ARG A 733 -2.21 -18.84 36.28
N ALA A 734 -1.69 -18.84 35.04
CA ALA A 734 -1.79 -19.99 34.15
C ALA A 734 -0.97 -21.19 34.66
N ARG A 735 0.17 -20.94 35.33
CA ARG A 735 0.98 -22.00 35.98
C ARG A 735 0.31 -22.55 37.24
N ARG A 736 -0.22 -21.66 38.09
CA ARG A 736 -0.84 -22.02 39.38
C ARG A 736 -2.20 -22.71 39.20
N LEU A 737 -3.05 -22.20 38.31
CA LEU A 737 -4.41 -22.71 38.06
C LEU A 737 -4.45 -23.48 36.73
N TRP A 738 -3.55 -24.43 36.56
CA TRP A 738 -3.30 -25.10 35.29
C TRP A 738 -4.52 -25.89 34.78
N TRP A 739 -5.38 -26.37 35.67
CA TRP A 739 -6.61 -27.12 35.34
C TRP A 739 -7.77 -26.21 34.93
N GLN A 740 -7.67 -24.90 35.15
CA GLN A 740 -8.71 -23.95 34.76
C GLN A 740 -8.46 -23.38 33.35
N HIS A 741 -9.53 -22.94 32.71
CA HIS A 741 -9.44 -22.16 31.48
C HIS A 741 -8.78 -20.82 31.78
N ARG A 742 -7.99 -20.29 30.83
CA ARG A 742 -7.32 -18.98 30.99
C ARG A 742 -8.32 -17.85 31.26
N ARG A 743 -9.51 -17.89 30.63
CA ARG A 743 -10.66 -17.06 31.00
C ARG A 743 -11.90 -17.94 31.11
N PRO A 744 -12.36 -18.26 32.33
CA PRO A 744 -13.49 -19.17 32.51
C PRO A 744 -14.86 -18.52 32.24
N ALA A 745 -14.96 -17.20 32.04
CA ALA A 745 -16.22 -16.49 31.74
C ALA A 745 -17.36 -16.77 32.75
N ILE A 746 -17.07 -16.60 34.05
CA ILE A 746 -17.96 -16.94 35.17
C ILE A 746 -19.31 -16.23 35.09
N GLU A 747 -19.29 -14.91 34.88
CA GLU A 747 -20.52 -14.10 34.85
C GLU A 747 -21.43 -14.50 33.70
N MET A 748 -20.86 -14.86 32.54
CA MET A 748 -21.61 -15.45 31.45
C MET A 748 -22.29 -16.75 31.92
N TRP A 749 -21.53 -17.69 32.49
CA TRP A 749 -22.04 -18.99 32.90
C TRP A 749 -23.16 -18.88 33.94
N LYS A 750 -23.01 -18.02 34.95
CA LYS A 750 -24.04 -17.73 35.97
C LYS A 750 -25.38 -17.27 35.37
N LYS A 751 -25.34 -16.59 34.22
CA LYS A 751 -26.53 -16.09 33.53
C LYS A 751 -27.12 -17.15 32.60
N VAL A 752 -26.31 -17.77 31.74
CA VAL A 752 -26.81 -18.69 30.70
C VAL A 752 -27.20 -20.07 31.23
N SER A 753 -26.58 -20.54 32.32
CA SER A 753 -26.91 -21.85 32.95
C SER A 753 -28.35 -21.94 33.47
N LYS A 754 -29.01 -20.80 33.69
CA LYS A 754 -30.40 -20.72 34.16
C LYS A 754 -31.43 -20.76 33.02
N LEU A 755 -30.97 -20.67 31.77
CA LEU A 755 -31.83 -20.57 30.60
C LEU A 755 -31.98 -21.92 29.90
N THR A 756 -33.13 -22.16 29.28
CA THR A 756 -33.38 -23.40 28.51
C THR A 756 -32.75 -23.37 27.12
N LYS A 757 -32.36 -22.19 26.64
CA LYS A 757 -31.63 -21.91 25.41
C LYS A 757 -31.06 -20.49 25.53
N PHE A 758 -30.02 -20.15 24.79
CA PHE A 758 -29.49 -18.78 24.76
C PHE A 758 -28.96 -18.46 23.36
N ILE A 759 -28.74 -17.18 23.07
CA ILE A 759 -28.35 -16.76 21.72
C ILE A 759 -26.83 -16.76 21.60
N GLY A 760 -26.29 -17.31 20.50
CA GLY A 760 -24.88 -17.22 20.14
C GLY A 760 -24.66 -16.54 18.78
N THR A 761 -23.55 -15.80 18.65
CA THR A 761 -23.05 -15.24 17.38
C THR A 761 -21.55 -15.49 17.26
N PRO A 762 -21.02 -15.84 16.07
CA PRO A 762 -19.58 -15.86 15.85
C PRO A 762 -19.00 -14.45 16.02
N ARG A 763 -17.83 -14.37 16.63
CA ARG A 763 -17.07 -13.13 16.80
C ARG A 763 -16.59 -12.57 15.47
N VAL A 764 -16.16 -13.43 14.54
CA VAL A 764 -15.70 -13.07 13.19
C VAL A 764 -16.43 -13.95 12.20
N SER A 765 -17.08 -13.36 11.20
CA SER A 765 -17.73 -14.08 10.10
C SER A 765 -18.06 -13.12 8.95
N SER A 766 -18.13 -13.62 7.72
CA SER A 766 -18.53 -12.82 6.56
C SER A 766 -19.98 -12.32 6.65
N HIS A 767 -20.84 -13.00 7.42
CA HIS A 767 -22.26 -12.65 7.60
C HIS A 767 -22.61 -12.42 9.06
N ARG A 768 -23.57 -11.52 9.35
CA ARG A 768 -24.10 -11.33 10.70
C ARG A 768 -25.18 -12.35 11.00
N LEU A 769 -24.85 -13.30 11.87
CA LEU A 769 -25.67 -14.48 12.14
C LEU A 769 -25.86 -14.69 13.64
N PHE A 770 -27.09 -14.97 14.02
CA PHE A 770 -27.45 -15.36 15.39
C PHE A 770 -28.13 -16.73 15.36
N VAL A 771 -27.82 -17.58 16.34
CA VAL A 771 -28.37 -18.94 16.49
C VAL A 771 -28.78 -19.21 17.93
N TRP A 772 -29.70 -20.14 18.13
CA TRP A 772 -29.99 -20.69 19.45
C TRP A 772 -28.96 -21.75 19.83
N LEU A 773 -28.35 -21.58 20.99
CA LEU A 773 -27.47 -22.56 21.61
C LEU A 773 -28.25 -23.37 22.66
N PRO A 774 -28.07 -24.71 22.70
CA PRO A 774 -28.68 -25.55 23.72
C PRO A 774 -28.22 -25.18 25.13
N PRO A 775 -29.01 -25.50 26.17
CA PRO A 775 -28.60 -25.27 27.55
C PRO A 775 -27.34 -26.08 27.87
N ASN A 776 -26.58 -25.63 28.86
CA ASN A 776 -25.32 -26.27 29.28
C ASN A 776 -24.25 -26.39 28.18
N THR A 777 -24.31 -25.57 27.13
CA THR A 777 -23.24 -25.47 26.11
C THR A 777 -22.21 -24.44 26.54
N ILE A 778 -20.92 -24.76 26.44
CA ILE A 778 -19.82 -23.83 26.71
C ILE A 778 -19.35 -23.20 25.39
N PRO A 779 -19.54 -21.88 25.17
CA PRO A 779 -19.01 -21.17 24.01
C PRO A 779 -17.52 -20.83 24.18
N ASP A 780 -16.77 -20.77 23.07
CA ASP A 780 -15.37 -20.32 23.04
C ASP A 780 -15.20 -18.79 22.86
N ASP A 781 -13.97 -18.28 22.93
CA ASP A 781 -13.66 -16.85 22.75
C ASP A 781 -13.74 -16.35 21.29
N GLY A 782 -14.04 -17.26 20.37
CA GLY A 782 -14.52 -17.01 19.01
C GLY A 782 -16.02 -16.76 18.91
N THR A 783 -16.74 -16.73 20.04
CA THR A 783 -18.21 -16.60 20.11
C THR A 783 -18.61 -15.54 21.15
N TYR A 784 -19.66 -14.78 20.85
CA TYR A 784 -20.40 -14.00 21.86
C TYR A 784 -21.77 -14.62 22.10
N VAL A 785 -22.26 -14.48 23.33
CA VAL A 785 -23.55 -15.01 23.75
C VAL A 785 -24.39 -13.94 24.44
N PHE A 786 -25.70 -14.02 24.25
CA PHE A 786 -26.66 -13.14 24.91
C PHE A 786 -27.47 -13.96 25.91
N ALA A 787 -27.50 -13.50 27.17
CA ALA A 787 -28.24 -14.13 28.26
C ALA A 787 -29.75 -13.87 28.17
N ARG A 788 -30.35 -14.26 27.04
CA ARG A 788 -31.75 -14.09 26.67
C ARG A 788 -32.26 -15.35 25.98
N ASP A 789 -33.52 -15.70 26.22
CA ASP A 789 -34.18 -16.90 25.70
C ASP A 789 -35.49 -16.61 24.93
N ASP A 790 -35.78 -15.34 24.64
CA ASP A 790 -36.99 -14.88 23.95
C ASP A 790 -36.79 -14.64 22.45
N ASP A 791 -37.84 -14.93 21.67
CA ASP A 791 -37.79 -14.84 20.21
C ASP A 791 -37.84 -13.38 19.70
N TYR A 792 -38.40 -12.43 20.47
CA TYR A 792 -38.41 -11.00 20.11
C TYR A 792 -36.99 -10.45 20.04
N PHE A 793 -36.21 -10.62 21.11
CA PHE A 793 -34.83 -10.14 21.18
C PHE A 793 -33.96 -10.79 20.10
N PHE A 794 -34.14 -12.09 19.85
CA PHE A 794 -33.51 -12.79 18.72
C PHE A 794 -33.87 -12.13 17.38
N GLY A 795 -35.15 -11.83 17.15
CA GLY A 795 -35.63 -11.21 15.92
C GLY A 795 -35.04 -9.82 15.69
N VAL A 796 -34.97 -8.97 16.72
CA VAL A 796 -34.36 -7.64 16.60
C VAL A 796 -32.87 -7.74 16.29
N LEU A 797 -32.12 -8.62 16.95
CA LEU A 797 -30.70 -8.84 16.64
C LEU A 797 -30.50 -9.31 15.19
N HIS A 798 -31.42 -10.11 14.64
CA HIS A 798 -31.29 -10.62 13.28
C HIS A 798 -31.84 -9.68 12.18
N SER A 799 -32.32 -8.50 12.55
CA SER A 799 -32.92 -7.54 11.62
C SER A 799 -31.90 -6.65 10.91
N ARG A 800 -32.28 -6.12 9.75
CA ARG A 800 -31.50 -5.15 8.96
C ARG A 800 -31.04 -3.94 9.78
N PRO A 801 -31.86 -3.28 10.63
CA PRO A 801 -31.37 -2.19 11.48
C PRO A 801 -30.18 -2.58 12.37
N HIS A 802 -30.23 -3.77 13.00
CA HIS A 802 -29.10 -4.23 13.82
C HIS A 802 -27.90 -4.65 12.98
N GLU A 803 -28.12 -5.32 11.84
CA GLU A 803 -27.04 -5.69 10.92
C GLU A 803 -26.28 -4.46 10.42
N LEU A 804 -26.98 -3.44 9.94
CA LEU A 804 -26.38 -2.17 9.49
C LEU A 804 -25.56 -1.51 10.60
N TRP A 805 -26.14 -1.39 11.80
CA TRP A 805 -25.44 -0.81 12.95
C TRP A 805 -24.20 -1.62 13.32
N ALA A 806 -24.32 -2.95 13.42
CA ALA A 806 -23.23 -3.82 13.82
C ALA A 806 -22.08 -3.85 12.79
N LEU A 807 -22.38 -3.79 11.49
CA LEU A 807 -21.38 -3.72 10.43
C LEU A 807 -20.66 -2.37 10.40
N ARG A 808 -21.39 -1.27 10.65
CA ARG A 808 -20.80 0.07 10.67
C ARG A 808 -20.00 0.37 11.94
N MET A 809 -20.48 -0.09 13.09
CA MET A 809 -19.83 0.11 14.40
C MET A 809 -18.83 -0.99 14.78
N GLY A 810 -18.82 -2.09 14.02
CA GLY A 810 -17.93 -3.21 14.22
C GLY A 810 -16.50 -2.90 13.79
N THR A 811 -15.61 -3.86 14.04
CA THR A 811 -14.24 -3.84 13.52
C THR A 811 -14.10 -4.89 12.44
N TRP A 812 -13.01 -4.89 11.69
CA TRP A 812 -12.75 -5.86 10.63
C TRP A 812 -11.47 -6.64 10.96
N LEU A 813 -11.41 -7.92 10.59
CA LEU A 813 -10.25 -8.76 10.90
C LEU A 813 -9.92 -9.75 9.78
N GLY A 814 -8.62 -9.96 9.57
CA GLY A 814 -8.09 -11.02 8.71
C GLY A 814 -7.89 -10.60 7.26
N VAL A 815 -7.25 -11.49 6.49
CA VAL A 815 -6.95 -11.30 5.06
C VAL A 815 -8.23 -11.15 4.22
N GLY A 816 -9.30 -11.86 4.61
CA GLY A 816 -10.61 -11.77 3.98
C GLY A 816 -11.40 -10.49 4.30
N ASN A 817 -10.88 -9.62 5.19
CA ASN A 817 -11.59 -8.45 5.70
C ASN A 817 -12.99 -8.83 6.22
N ASP A 818 -13.05 -9.83 7.12
CA ASP A 818 -14.33 -10.29 7.66
C ASP A 818 -14.80 -9.36 8.79
N PRO A 819 -16.10 -9.02 8.84
CA PRO A 819 -16.67 -8.29 9.95
C PRO A 819 -16.48 -9.03 11.29
N ARG A 820 -15.99 -8.29 12.27
CA ARG A 820 -15.89 -8.71 13.67
C ARG A 820 -16.92 -7.97 14.52
N TYR A 821 -17.79 -8.74 15.16
CA TYR A 821 -18.75 -8.23 16.13
C TYR A 821 -18.01 -7.77 17.39
N THR A 822 -18.27 -6.54 17.84
CA THR A 822 -17.59 -5.93 18.99
C THR A 822 -18.66 -5.37 19.92
N PRO A 823 -19.14 -6.14 20.92
CA PRO A 823 -20.31 -5.76 21.72
C PRO A 823 -20.23 -4.35 22.29
N THR A 824 -19.06 -3.92 22.74
CA THR A 824 -18.84 -2.60 23.33
C THR A 824 -19.08 -1.42 22.39
N THR A 825 -18.95 -1.61 21.07
CA THR A 825 -19.22 -0.58 20.06
C THR A 825 -20.47 -0.88 19.25
N THR A 826 -20.89 -2.14 19.15
CA THR A 826 -22.08 -2.57 18.40
C THR A 826 -23.30 -2.71 19.31
N PHE A 827 -23.35 -3.76 20.12
CA PHE A 827 -24.52 -4.11 20.93
C PHE A 827 -24.79 -3.12 22.06
N GLU A 828 -23.78 -2.78 22.85
CA GLU A 828 -23.90 -1.88 24.00
C GLU A 828 -24.30 -0.47 23.57
N THR A 829 -24.13 -0.09 22.29
CA THR A 829 -24.56 1.20 21.74
C THR A 829 -25.86 1.10 20.94
N TYR A 830 -26.38 -0.10 20.66
CA TYR A 830 -27.52 -0.26 19.77
C TYR A 830 -28.84 0.11 20.48
N PRO A 831 -29.59 1.11 20.00
CA PRO A 831 -30.86 1.49 20.62
C PRO A 831 -31.98 0.60 20.09
N PHE A 832 -32.38 -0.42 20.85
CA PHE A 832 -33.49 -1.32 20.53
C PHE A 832 -34.82 -0.58 20.35
N PRO A 833 -35.86 -1.14 19.68
CA PRO A 833 -37.19 -0.50 19.61
C PRO A 833 -37.72 -0.12 21.00
N TRP A 834 -37.54 -1.03 21.96
CA TRP A 834 -37.70 -0.79 23.39
C TRP A 834 -36.46 -1.29 24.13
N PRO A 835 -36.06 -0.64 25.25
CA PRO A 835 -34.98 -1.14 26.10
C PRO A 835 -35.18 -2.62 26.44
N PRO A 836 -34.14 -3.47 26.44
CA PRO A 836 -34.29 -4.89 26.72
C PRO A 836 -35.02 -5.15 28.05
N GLY A 837 -36.15 -5.86 28.00
CA GLY A 837 -36.99 -6.15 29.17
C GLY A 837 -38.06 -5.09 29.48
N GLN A 838 -38.16 -4.03 28.68
CA GLN A 838 -39.20 -2.99 28.76
C GLN A 838 -40.14 -2.99 27.55
N GLU A 839 -40.13 -4.07 26.75
CA GLU A 839 -41.08 -4.26 25.66
C GLU A 839 -42.55 -4.24 26.15
N PRO A 840 -43.48 -3.62 25.40
CA PRO A 840 -44.88 -3.51 25.80
C PRO A 840 -45.55 -4.87 25.92
N GLY A 841 -46.38 -5.04 26.97
CA GLY A 841 -47.12 -6.28 27.23
C GLY A 841 -46.32 -7.39 27.93
N GLY A 842 -45.14 -7.09 28.47
CA GLY A 842 -44.32 -8.03 29.24
C GLY A 842 -44.25 -7.68 30.74
N GLU A 843 -45.13 -8.24 31.56
CA GLU A 843 -44.79 -8.39 33.00
C GLU A 843 -43.82 -9.58 33.16
N MET A 844 -42.73 -9.37 33.91
CA MET A 844 -41.78 -10.42 34.28
C MET A 844 -42.25 -11.16 35.53
N GLY A 845 -42.23 -12.49 35.51
CA GLY A 845 -42.00 -13.31 36.69
C GLY A 845 -40.54 -13.77 36.72
N GLU A 846 -39.83 -13.58 37.83
CA GLU A 846 -38.54 -14.24 38.05
C GLU A 846 -38.75 -15.76 38.07
N GLY A 847 -38.14 -16.49 37.14
CA GLY A 847 -38.06 -17.95 37.19
C GLY A 847 -39.25 -18.75 36.65
N GLU A 848 -40.24 -18.15 35.98
CA GLU A 848 -41.37 -18.88 35.41
C GLU A 848 -41.36 -18.99 33.88
N LYS A 849 -41.69 -20.20 33.39
CA LYS A 849 -41.81 -20.59 31.98
C LYS A 849 -42.98 -19.84 31.32
N GLY A 850 -42.72 -18.70 30.69
CA GLY A 850 -43.72 -17.93 29.93
C GLY A 850 -43.08 -17.07 28.83
N ARG A 851 -43.73 -16.97 27.67
CA ARG A 851 -43.27 -16.18 26.52
C ARG A 851 -43.39 -14.69 26.86
N ARG A 852 -42.26 -14.00 27.06
CA ARG A 852 -42.24 -12.55 27.29
C ARG A 852 -42.87 -11.80 26.11
N GLY A 853 -43.76 -10.84 26.42
CA GLY A 853 -44.15 -9.78 25.48
C GLY A 853 -45.13 -10.15 24.36
N GLU A 854 -45.72 -11.35 24.30
CA GLU A 854 -46.73 -11.68 23.26
C GLU A 854 -48.07 -10.91 23.42
N GLY A 855 -48.20 -10.01 24.41
CA GLY A 855 -49.37 -9.16 24.62
C GLY A 855 -49.46 -7.95 23.67
N ASP A 856 -48.34 -7.47 23.11
CA ASP A 856 -48.33 -6.41 22.08
C ASP A 856 -48.20 -7.02 20.68
N PRO A 857 -49.07 -6.65 19.71
CA PRO A 857 -49.03 -7.20 18.36
C PRO A 857 -47.67 -7.03 17.66
N ARG A 858 -46.91 -5.97 17.94
CA ARG A 858 -45.60 -5.70 17.31
C ARG A 858 -44.53 -6.64 17.84
N VAL A 859 -44.52 -6.88 19.14
CA VAL A 859 -43.58 -7.82 19.78
C VAL A 859 -43.90 -9.25 19.33
N ALA A 860 -45.18 -9.63 19.30
CA ALA A 860 -45.63 -10.93 18.81
C ALA A 860 -45.28 -11.17 17.33
N ASP A 861 -45.38 -10.13 16.49
CA ASP A 861 -45.06 -10.21 15.06
C ASP A 861 -43.56 -10.46 14.81
N ILE A 862 -42.68 -9.73 15.52
CA ILE A 862 -41.22 -9.97 15.45
C ILE A 862 -40.89 -11.38 15.93
N ALA A 863 -41.44 -11.80 17.08
CA ALA A 863 -41.23 -13.14 17.62
C ALA A 863 -41.70 -14.24 16.65
N ARG A 864 -42.82 -14.02 15.95
CA ARG A 864 -43.33 -14.95 14.93
C ARG A 864 -42.34 -15.11 13.77
N TRP A 865 -41.83 -14.02 13.21
CA TRP A 865 -40.87 -14.09 12.10
C TRP A 865 -39.51 -14.62 12.52
N ALA A 866 -39.07 -14.32 13.74
CA ALA A 866 -37.88 -14.95 14.34
C ALA A 866 -38.02 -16.48 14.41
N ARG A 867 -39.17 -16.99 14.87
CA ARG A 867 -39.44 -18.44 14.88
C ARG A 867 -39.50 -19.02 13.47
N ALA A 868 -40.14 -18.33 12.53
CA ALA A 868 -40.20 -18.76 11.13
C ALA A 868 -38.79 -18.89 10.54
N LEU A 869 -37.92 -17.90 10.78
CA LEU A 869 -36.53 -17.89 10.34
C LEU A 869 -35.73 -19.05 10.93
N VAL A 870 -35.83 -19.27 12.24
CA VAL A 870 -35.15 -20.39 12.92
C VAL A 870 -35.65 -21.73 12.37
N ALA A 871 -36.97 -21.93 12.30
CA ALA A 871 -37.56 -23.17 11.82
C ALA A 871 -37.15 -23.46 10.36
N TRP A 872 -37.15 -22.44 9.50
CA TRP A 872 -36.75 -22.58 8.11
C TRP A 872 -35.27 -22.95 7.98
N ARG A 873 -34.38 -22.26 8.72
CA ARG A 873 -32.94 -22.58 8.71
C ARG A 873 -32.67 -23.99 9.20
N GLU A 874 -33.31 -24.41 10.29
CA GLU A 874 -33.15 -25.76 10.83
C GLU A 874 -33.61 -26.83 9.84
N ALA A 875 -34.76 -26.64 9.20
CA ALA A 875 -35.25 -27.55 8.15
C ALA A 875 -34.32 -27.59 6.94
N TRP A 876 -33.72 -26.44 6.57
CA TRP A 876 -32.76 -26.37 5.47
C TRP A 876 -31.42 -27.01 5.82
N LEU A 877 -30.88 -26.80 7.02
CA LEU A 877 -29.62 -27.39 7.47
C LEU A 877 -29.75 -28.91 7.65
N ASN A 878 -30.91 -29.36 8.10
CA ASN A 878 -31.21 -30.76 8.43
C ASN A 878 -32.36 -31.31 7.58
N PRO A 879 -32.21 -31.42 6.24
CA PRO A 879 -33.26 -31.97 5.39
C PRO A 879 -33.51 -33.44 5.75
N PRO A 880 -34.75 -33.95 5.61
CA PRO A 880 -35.04 -35.34 5.91
C PRO A 880 -34.26 -36.29 4.97
N PRO A 881 -33.85 -37.48 5.45
CA PRO A 881 -33.21 -38.47 4.59
C PRO A 881 -34.18 -38.95 3.49
N PRO A 882 -33.67 -39.41 2.33
CA PRO A 882 -34.49 -39.98 1.26
C PRO A 882 -35.38 -41.13 1.79
N ALA A 883 -36.60 -41.25 1.25
CA ALA A 883 -37.60 -42.23 1.69
C ALA A 883 -37.14 -43.70 1.51
N GLU A 884 -36.21 -43.96 0.60
CA GLU A 884 -35.57 -45.25 0.40
C GLU A 884 -34.34 -45.35 1.31
N ARG A 885 -34.36 -46.33 2.23
CA ARG A 885 -33.45 -46.49 3.37
C ARG A 885 -31.98 -46.80 3.02
N THR A 886 -31.29 -45.88 2.36
CA THR A 886 -29.84 -45.79 2.42
C THR A 886 -29.45 -44.32 2.44
N ILE A 887 -28.83 -43.89 3.55
CA ILE A 887 -28.03 -42.67 3.57
C ILE A 887 -26.92 -42.89 2.54
N ASP A 888 -27.12 -42.41 1.32
CA ASP A 888 -26.19 -42.62 0.22
C ASP A 888 -25.08 -41.56 0.22
N ALA A 889 -24.08 -41.78 -0.64
CA ALA A 889 -22.97 -40.84 -0.78
C ALA A 889 -23.43 -39.46 -1.31
N ALA A 890 -24.59 -39.36 -1.96
CA ALA A 890 -25.12 -38.10 -2.48
C ALA A 890 -25.73 -37.25 -1.36
N TYR A 891 -26.54 -37.86 -0.48
CA TYR A 891 -27.08 -37.21 0.70
C TYR A 891 -25.98 -36.76 1.66
N ASN A 892 -24.99 -37.61 1.94
CA ASN A 892 -23.85 -37.21 2.77
C ASN A 892 -23.06 -36.03 2.17
N ARG A 893 -22.90 -36.01 0.85
CA ARG A 893 -22.27 -34.88 0.14
C ARG A 893 -23.12 -33.61 0.20
N LEU A 894 -24.45 -33.73 0.10
CA LEU A 894 -25.39 -32.60 0.22
C LEU A 894 -25.36 -32.00 1.62
N ILE A 895 -25.50 -32.81 2.67
CA ILE A 895 -25.45 -32.34 4.07
C ILE A 895 -24.12 -31.65 4.39
N LYS A 896 -23.01 -32.11 3.80
CA LYS A 896 -21.69 -31.49 4.04
C LYS A 896 -21.61 -30.04 3.56
N VAL A 897 -22.32 -29.68 2.50
CA VAL A 897 -22.27 -28.33 1.90
C VAL A 897 -23.40 -27.41 2.37
N ARG A 898 -24.35 -27.91 3.17
CA ARG A 898 -25.43 -27.12 3.78
C ARG A 898 -24.94 -26.47 5.08
N THR A 899 -24.28 -25.33 4.92
CA THR A 899 -23.76 -24.49 6.01
C THR A 899 -24.44 -23.12 5.99
N LEU A 900 -24.47 -22.42 7.13
CA LEU A 900 -25.01 -21.05 7.16
C LEU A 900 -24.16 -20.11 6.30
N THR A 901 -22.84 -20.29 6.24
CA THR A 901 -21.99 -19.52 5.32
C THR A 901 -22.46 -19.64 3.87
N ASN A 902 -22.65 -20.87 3.36
CA ASN A 902 -23.05 -21.08 1.97
C ASN A 902 -24.48 -20.59 1.72
N LEU A 903 -25.39 -20.75 2.69
CA LEU A 903 -26.76 -20.25 2.60
C LEU A 903 -26.78 -18.72 2.43
N TYR A 904 -26.01 -18.01 3.23
CA TYR A 904 -25.98 -16.55 3.24
C TYR A 904 -25.16 -15.96 2.08
N ASN A 905 -24.12 -16.64 1.62
CA ASN A 905 -23.48 -16.32 0.34
C ASN A 905 -24.51 -16.32 -0.81
N GLY A 906 -25.38 -17.34 -0.84
CA GLY A 906 -26.46 -17.42 -1.81
C GLY A 906 -27.49 -16.30 -1.67
N LEU A 907 -27.85 -15.91 -0.44
CA LEU A 907 -28.79 -14.83 -0.16
C LEU A 907 -28.26 -13.45 -0.58
N VAL A 908 -26.99 -13.14 -0.26
CA VAL A 908 -26.35 -11.88 -0.67
C VAL A 908 -26.33 -11.77 -2.19
N TYR A 909 -25.85 -12.81 -2.87
CA TYR A 909 -25.83 -12.82 -4.35
C TYR A 909 -27.23 -12.66 -4.95
N PHE A 910 -28.25 -13.33 -4.36
CA PHE A 910 -29.64 -13.19 -4.79
C PHE A 910 -30.16 -11.75 -4.67
N ARG A 911 -29.81 -11.04 -3.58
CA ARG A 911 -30.21 -9.64 -3.36
C ARG A 911 -29.52 -8.67 -4.32
N GLU A 912 -28.27 -8.93 -4.66
CA GLU A 912 -27.48 -8.11 -5.60
C GLU A 912 -27.95 -8.29 -7.06
N HIS A 913 -28.42 -9.49 -7.43
CA HIS A 913 -28.78 -9.85 -8.81
C HIS A 913 -30.30 -10.07 -8.96
N LYS A 914 -31.10 -9.03 -8.64
CA LYS A 914 -32.57 -9.10 -8.56
C LYS A 914 -33.25 -9.67 -9.82
N GLY A 915 -34.10 -10.69 -9.64
CA GLY A 915 -35.02 -11.21 -10.67
C GLY A 915 -34.55 -12.51 -11.35
N PRO A 916 -35.03 -12.85 -12.56
CA PRO A 916 -34.74 -14.11 -13.26
C PRO A 916 -33.26 -14.29 -13.67
N ALA A 917 -32.38 -13.35 -13.30
CA ALA A 917 -30.94 -13.37 -13.53
C ALA A 917 -30.14 -14.15 -12.45
N PHE A 918 -30.81 -14.88 -11.55
CA PHE A 918 -30.12 -15.72 -10.57
C PHE A 918 -29.39 -16.90 -11.24
N ASP A 919 -28.13 -16.67 -11.60
CA ASP A 919 -27.27 -17.68 -12.19
C ASP A 919 -26.50 -18.47 -11.13
N ARG A 920 -26.93 -19.72 -10.92
CA ARG A 920 -26.22 -20.65 -10.02
C ARG A 920 -24.84 -21.06 -10.52
N ALA A 921 -24.51 -20.84 -11.80
CA ALA A 921 -23.20 -21.14 -12.35
C ALA A 921 -22.11 -20.17 -11.88
N ALA A 922 -22.48 -18.97 -11.41
CA ALA A 922 -21.56 -18.00 -10.83
C ALA A 922 -21.05 -18.38 -9.43
N PHE A 923 -21.70 -19.33 -8.76
CA PHE A 923 -21.27 -19.80 -7.44
C PHE A 923 -20.12 -20.79 -7.51
N ASP A 924 -19.33 -20.82 -6.43
CA ASP A 924 -18.44 -21.94 -6.19
C ASP A 924 -19.21 -23.28 -6.18
N LYS A 925 -18.47 -24.36 -6.40
CA LYS A 925 -19.03 -25.71 -6.57
C LYS A 925 -19.84 -26.18 -5.35
N GLU A 926 -19.56 -25.68 -4.15
CA GLU A 926 -20.21 -26.08 -2.90
C GLU A 926 -21.48 -25.28 -2.67
N THR A 927 -21.43 -23.95 -2.78
CA THR A 927 -22.61 -23.07 -2.70
C THR A 927 -23.63 -23.43 -3.77
N ARG A 928 -23.19 -23.66 -5.02
CA ARG A 928 -24.07 -24.08 -6.13
C ARG A 928 -24.87 -25.33 -5.78
N LYS A 929 -24.34 -26.26 -5.00
CA LYS A 929 -25.00 -27.54 -4.68
C LYS A 929 -26.01 -27.44 -3.55
N SER A 930 -25.87 -26.47 -2.64
CA SER A 930 -26.70 -26.37 -1.43
C SER A 930 -27.91 -25.46 -1.60
N VAL A 931 -27.82 -24.41 -2.44
CA VAL A 931 -28.90 -23.41 -2.57
C VAL A 931 -29.77 -23.61 -3.82
N THR A 932 -31.07 -23.32 -3.70
CA THR A 932 -32.02 -23.27 -4.82
C THR A 932 -32.65 -21.86 -4.89
N PRO A 933 -33.05 -21.39 -6.08
CA PRO A 933 -33.62 -20.04 -6.22
C PRO A 933 -34.89 -19.88 -5.37
N ALA A 934 -35.79 -20.87 -5.40
CA ALA A 934 -37.02 -20.85 -4.62
C ALA A 934 -36.75 -20.83 -3.10
N GLY A 935 -35.78 -21.61 -2.61
CA GLY A 935 -35.44 -21.62 -1.19
C GLY A 935 -34.80 -20.30 -0.73
N ILE A 936 -33.93 -19.70 -1.57
CA ILE A 936 -33.34 -18.40 -1.24
C ILE A 936 -34.37 -17.26 -1.28
N GLN A 937 -35.30 -17.29 -2.23
CA GLN A 937 -36.43 -16.33 -2.24
C GLN A 937 -37.25 -16.42 -0.96
N GLU A 938 -37.62 -17.63 -0.52
CA GLU A 938 -38.39 -17.82 0.71
C GLU A 938 -37.63 -17.31 1.94
N LEU A 939 -36.31 -17.55 2.00
CA LEU A 939 -35.45 -16.99 3.04
C LEU A 939 -35.42 -15.45 2.99
N ASP A 940 -35.30 -14.85 1.80
CA ASP A 940 -35.34 -13.39 1.63
C ASP A 940 -36.68 -12.80 2.08
N ASP A 941 -37.80 -13.46 1.74
CA ASP A 941 -39.14 -13.04 2.14
C ASP A 941 -39.31 -13.06 3.67
N ILE A 942 -38.80 -14.09 4.34
CA ILE A 942 -38.79 -14.18 5.81
C ILE A 942 -37.97 -13.04 6.42
N HIS A 943 -36.79 -12.73 5.89
CA HIS A 943 -35.98 -11.60 6.37
C HIS A 943 -36.67 -10.26 6.15
N ARG A 944 -37.23 -10.02 4.97
CA ARG A 944 -37.97 -8.78 4.68
C ARG A 944 -39.16 -8.60 5.63
N ALA A 945 -39.87 -9.68 5.92
CA ALA A 945 -41.00 -9.63 6.84
C ALA A 945 -40.55 -9.35 8.28
N LEU A 946 -39.42 -9.93 8.72
CA LEU A 946 -38.79 -9.62 10.01
C LEU A 946 -38.33 -8.15 10.08
N ASP A 947 -37.64 -7.67 9.05
CA ASP A 947 -37.16 -6.29 8.96
C ASP A 947 -38.31 -5.29 9.03
N SER A 948 -39.39 -5.56 8.30
CA SER A 948 -40.60 -4.74 8.30
C SER A 948 -41.27 -4.73 9.69
N ALA A 949 -41.32 -5.88 10.37
CA ALA A 949 -41.85 -5.95 11.73
C ALA A 949 -41.02 -5.14 12.74
N VAL A 950 -39.69 -5.15 12.61
CA VAL A 950 -38.79 -4.35 13.45
C VAL A 950 -38.91 -2.85 13.14
N LEU A 951 -38.98 -2.45 11.87
CA LEU A 951 -39.19 -1.04 11.50
C LEU A 951 -40.53 -0.52 12.04
N ARG A 952 -41.60 -1.32 11.97
CA ARG A 952 -42.89 -0.98 12.60
C ARG A 952 -42.80 -0.85 14.11
N ALA A 953 -41.98 -1.66 14.78
CA ALA A 953 -41.74 -1.53 16.22
C ALA A 953 -41.05 -0.21 16.59
N TYR A 954 -40.14 0.28 15.75
CA TYR A 954 -39.57 1.63 15.86
C TYR A 954 -40.55 2.76 15.48
N GLY A 955 -41.69 2.43 14.86
CA GLY A 955 -42.60 3.42 14.28
C GLY A 955 -42.07 4.07 12.99
N TRP A 956 -41.20 3.37 12.25
CA TRP A 956 -40.55 3.88 11.04
C TRP A 956 -41.19 3.32 9.75
N PRO A 957 -41.10 4.06 8.62
CA PRO A 957 -41.49 3.54 7.32
C PRO A 957 -40.67 2.32 6.89
N GLU A 958 -41.27 1.41 6.10
CA GLU A 958 -40.62 0.17 5.67
C GLU A 958 -39.58 0.40 4.54
N GLU A 959 -39.72 1.47 3.76
CA GLU A 959 -38.87 1.77 2.60
C GLU A 959 -37.67 2.69 2.90
N LEU A 960 -37.19 2.71 4.16
CA LEU A 960 -36.02 3.52 4.51
C LEU A 960 -34.74 3.01 3.82
N THR A 961 -33.93 3.96 3.35
CA THR A 961 -32.55 3.71 2.91
C THR A 961 -31.69 3.28 4.11
N ASP A 962 -30.59 2.56 3.84
CA ASP A 962 -29.66 2.15 4.90
C ASP A 962 -29.14 3.35 5.71
N GLU A 963 -28.84 4.45 5.02
CA GLU A 963 -28.38 5.69 5.65
C GLU A 963 -29.44 6.32 6.56
N ALA A 964 -30.70 6.41 6.10
CA ALA A 964 -31.79 6.94 6.92
C ALA A 964 -32.08 6.08 8.17
N ILE A 965 -31.85 4.76 8.09
CA ILE A 965 -31.93 3.86 9.27
C ILE A 965 -30.82 4.21 10.26
N LEU A 966 -29.58 4.36 9.79
CA LEU A 966 -28.42 4.70 10.63
C LEU A 966 -28.56 6.07 11.28
N GLU A 967 -29.07 7.09 10.57
CA GLU A 967 -29.37 8.42 11.11
C GLU A 967 -30.35 8.34 12.28
N ARG A 968 -31.46 7.60 12.09
CA ARG A 968 -32.49 7.46 13.12
C ARG A 968 -32.02 6.65 14.31
N LEU A 969 -31.22 5.60 14.08
CA LEU A 969 -30.58 4.84 15.16
C LEU A 969 -29.62 5.74 15.95
N LEU A 970 -28.78 6.54 15.29
CA LEU A 970 -27.89 7.46 16.00
C LEU A 970 -28.68 8.49 16.81
N ALA A 971 -29.73 9.08 16.24
CA ALA A 971 -30.58 10.03 16.95
C ALA A 971 -31.21 9.40 18.21
N LEU A 972 -31.73 8.18 18.11
CA LEU A 972 -32.31 7.44 19.23
C LEU A 972 -31.25 7.05 20.28
N ASN A 973 -30.03 6.70 19.84
CA ASN A 973 -28.91 6.45 20.75
C ASN A 973 -28.56 7.70 21.57
N LEU A 974 -28.42 8.85 20.90
CA LEU A 974 -28.10 10.13 21.56
C LEU A 974 -29.19 10.54 22.55
N GLU A 975 -30.46 10.39 22.16
CA GLU A 975 -31.61 10.63 23.04
C GLU A 975 -31.55 9.76 24.30
N ARG A 976 -31.32 8.45 24.16
CA ARG A 976 -31.24 7.52 25.31
C ARG A 976 -30.00 7.71 26.17
N ALA A 977 -28.93 8.24 25.59
CA ALA A 977 -27.71 8.61 26.31
C ALA A 977 -27.81 9.98 27.00
N GLY A 978 -28.89 10.74 26.77
CA GLY A 978 -29.11 12.07 27.35
C GLY A 978 -28.20 13.15 26.76
N GLN A 979 -27.90 13.08 25.46
CA GLN A 979 -27.02 14.01 24.73
C GLN A 979 -27.77 15.02 23.86
#